data_AF-A0A8K0EZG1-F1
#
_entry.id   AF-A0A8K0EZG1-F1
#
_cell.length_a   1.000
_cell.length_b   1.000
_cell.length_c   1.000
_cell.angle_alpha   90.00
_cell.angle_beta   90.00
_cell.angle_gamma   90.00
#
_symmetry.space_group_name_H-M   'P 1'
#
loop_
_entity.id
_entity.type
_entity.pdbx_description
1 polymer ?
#
loop_
_entity_poly.entity_id
_entity_poly.type
_entity_poly.pdbx_seq_one_letter_code
_entity_poly.pdbx_strand_id
1 'polypeptide(L)'
;MASKVLLATFILVCVGVCHGHRRLKHPQGDASSNDPEHVCTGECPEFELLCWTPEYDVRRYKSALWVSTTMSDLSLSKASGRGRKRLHDYFGGANDKRLKMTYTGTMVTQTRMPSESPVREITVAMPLPKKVAKHPPKPTDPRVVIDLVPEAIMYVKTFRGRSSRVGFVADLEAKKFFKTLKANNEPLHENDGYYYVPQYSSSEDSHGHGRRIHTEIAIFAMNEKTYKWLEFNDLTTRPGQGLPTECLRGDGEPMVWEKMDQSDIPMLTREQCSTTYCQAPKKCPKVETKDVKGIDDKTIQLKNLKDIKALAYVPPTCYYDTAIHASATPLLEALNTSDISPSEVAMKITVAMEKREELDGEKSCQKFFKVLFATGGGKGGQEDIQMKEETGLHTPKTVEAIHQGLTISPSYYSKCFGGNAYYEPTTITSTAKMLMERLRDKKKCFLGDHISVVEYHPQSRMFDRYNEINLDADLDCSDQEGRPPFTFHLPVSKDYSRTEARPSLGDRCDTHECEELSVIMKLKNNLKIIDYKGEKWIYAKGASESCSYPEAFEKALNSLLSYLNGKNEDNSTIDMTTPLYIKVVVLREDEGRFFRFMFKGNVRDTRQHLLEVFEELDGLKPFGVDYDAEGIYLGAYDSIDKEDALFEVAIALKTASKDEQNKTPAVDSDEKELKEDTSDGKVALPKPEGCSEIICPTVYVIKDHSNFMELLLPNRRSVCLRTKLCGDPQTSGRQLIRPIRGYFNGDNSANEKVIDFAVPLFKVRVYSAEEEEKGIAPCEREYQACVRLPDDKEIPEPNGKGMSIFTATRDFHGYGIAVKGHVSEAVASKATSTLMKTLDKENVPYDKACDNCRLFTWVAYFSYDEPLSNPKEKITYFLFIKKGEDIGEGPAKGDSNETEG
;
A
#
# COMPACT_ATOMS: atom_id res chain seq x y z
N MET A 1 -22.09 -51.21 -48.52
CA MET A 1 -20.72 -51.34 -49.08
C MET A 1 -19.99 -50.04 -48.84
N ALA A 2 -18.77 -50.13 -48.36
CA ALA A 2 -18.00 -49.03 -47.79
C ALA A 2 -17.22 -48.22 -48.84
N SER A 3 -17.09 -46.92 -48.56
CA SER A 3 -15.85 -46.10 -48.65
C SER A 3 -15.22 -45.82 -50.03
N LYS A 4 -15.01 -44.53 -50.36
CA LYS A 4 -13.68 -43.85 -50.39
C LYS A 4 -13.65 -42.52 -51.18
N VAL A 5 -13.14 -41.48 -50.50
CA VAL A 5 -12.06 -40.52 -50.92
C VAL A 5 -12.37 -39.37 -51.92
N LEU A 6 -12.38 -38.15 -51.34
CA LEU A 6 -11.60 -36.92 -51.66
C LEU A 6 -11.28 -36.54 -53.12
N LEU A 7 -11.59 -35.29 -53.54
CA LEU A 7 -10.66 -34.13 -53.53
C LEU A 7 -11.40 -32.84 -53.96
N ALA A 8 -11.14 -31.73 -53.25
CA ALA A 8 -11.48 -30.34 -53.60
C ALA A 8 -10.64 -29.87 -54.82
N THR A 9 -11.03 -28.88 -55.64
CA THR A 9 -11.08 -27.45 -55.27
C THR A 9 -11.89 -26.56 -56.24
N PHE A 10 -12.49 -25.54 -55.63
CA PHE A 10 -13.15 -24.34 -56.15
C PHE A 10 -12.22 -23.39 -56.92
N ILE A 11 -12.73 -22.70 -57.95
CA ILE A 11 -12.51 -21.26 -58.22
C ILE A 11 -13.70 -20.65 -59.04
N LEU A 12 -14.22 -19.52 -58.53
CA LEU A 12 -14.84 -18.33 -59.17
C LEU A 12 -16.36 -18.17 -59.50
N VAL A 13 -16.79 -16.96 -59.07
CA VAL A 13 -17.89 -16.06 -59.49
C VAL A 13 -19.32 -16.34 -59.02
N CYS A 14 -19.82 -15.46 -58.16
CA CYS A 14 -21.20 -14.97 -58.28
C CYS A 14 -21.25 -13.46 -58.00
N VAL A 15 -21.46 -12.69 -59.08
CA VAL A 15 -21.84 -11.28 -59.08
C VAL A 15 -23.30 -11.18 -58.60
N GLY A 16 -23.56 -10.14 -57.82
CA GLY A 16 -24.75 -9.99 -56.98
C GLY A 16 -26.09 -9.76 -57.68
N VAL A 17 -27.13 -10.03 -56.90
CA VAL A 17 -28.47 -9.45 -57.04
C VAL A 17 -28.80 -8.81 -55.69
N CYS A 18 -28.91 -7.48 -55.69
CA CYS A 18 -29.34 -6.70 -54.54
C CYS A 18 -30.83 -6.95 -54.27
N HIS A 19 -31.16 -7.48 -53.10
CA HIS A 19 -32.48 -7.34 -52.50
C HIS A 19 -32.35 -6.56 -51.19
N GLY A 20 -32.88 -5.34 -51.21
CA GLY A 20 -32.86 -4.41 -50.10
C GLY A 20 -33.61 -4.96 -48.89
N HIS A 21 -32.86 -5.38 -47.87
CA HIS A 21 -33.36 -5.39 -46.50
C HIS A 21 -33.33 -3.94 -46.00
N ARG A 22 -34.53 -3.38 -45.78
CA ARG A 22 -34.71 -2.17 -44.97
C ARG A 22 -34.07 -2.42 -43.60
N ARG A 23 -32.85 -1.90 -43.40
CA ARG A 23 -32.29 -1.66 -42.07
C ARG A 23 -33.23 -0.68 -41.37
N LEU A 24 -33.92 -1.13 -40.33
CA LEU A 24 -34.48 -0.22 -39.33
C LEU A 24 -33.27 0.47 -38.68
N LYS A 25 -33.04 1.74 -39.02
CA LYS A 25 -32.10 2.61 -38.30
C LYS A 25 -32.59 2.71 -36.85
N HIS A 26 -31.82 2.16 -35.90
CA HIS A 26 -31.80 2.71 -34.55
C HIS A 26 -31.10 4.08 -34.62
N PRO A 27 -31.50 5.08 -33.82
CA PRO A 27 -30.96 6.43 -33.95
C PRO A 27 -29.45 6.41 -33.70
N GLN A 28 -28.69 6.96 -34.64
CA GLN A 28 -27.30 7.31 -34.41
C GLN A 28 -27.29 8.37 -33.30
N GLY A 29 -26.69 8.05 -32.16
CA GLY A 29 -26.22 9.05 -31.21
C GLY A 29 -24.99 9.73 -31.82
N ASP A 30 -25.22 10.67 -32.74
CA ASP A 30 -24.20 11.62 -33.13
C ASP A 30 -23.90 12.52 -31.92
N ALA A 31 -22.62 12.74 -31.65
CA ALA A 31 -22.06 13.59 -30.58
C ALA A 31 -22.39 15.09 -30.71
N SER A 32 -23.50 15.45 -31.37
CA SER A 32 -23.99 16.83 -31.48
C SER A 32 -25.52 16.96 -31.39
N SER A 33 -26.24 15.95 -30.91
CA SER A 33 -27.69 16.06 -30.67
C SER A 33 -28.02 16.12 -29.17
N ASN A 34 -28.72 17.19 -28.78
CA ASN A 34 -29.21 17.40 -27.43
C ASN A 34 -30.22 16.30 -27.03
N ASP A 35 -29.92 15.71 -25.87
CA ASP A 35 -30.80 14.98 -24.95
C ASP A 35 -31.22 13.54 -25.35
N PRO A 36 -30.68 12.48 -24.71
CA PRO A 36 -31.27 11.16 -24.80
C PRO A 36 -32.65 11.21 -24.14
N GLU A 37 -33.70 10.90 -24.90
CA GLU A 37 -35.10 10.78 -24.45
C GLU A 37 -35.18 10.37 -22.97
N HIS A 38 -35.68 11.27 -22.12
CA HIS A 38 -35.69 11.14 -20.67
C HIS A 38 -36.49 9.87 -20.25
N VAL A 39 -35.79 8.73 -20.08
CA VAL A 39 -36.36 7.40 -19.78
C VAL A 39 -37.17 7.38 -18.47
N CYS A 40 -37.00 8.41 -17.64
CA CYS A 40 -37.48 8.50 -16.28
C CYS A 40 -37.95 9.92 -15.97
N THR A 41 -38.83 10.06 -14.98
CA THR A 41 -39.34 11.37 -14.53
C THR A 41 -38.66 11.79 -13.23
N GLY A 42 -37.92 12.89 -13.25
CA GLY A 42 -37.18 13.42 -12.10
C GLY A 42 -35.70 13.05 -12.11
N GLU A 43 -35.06 13.01 -10.94
CA GLU A 43 -33.65 12.62 -10.83
C GLU A 43 -33.48 11.11 -11.02
N CYS A 44 -32.51 10.70 -11.85
CA CYS A 44 -32.26 9.31 -12.22
C CYS A 44 -30.80 8.94 -11.98
N PRO A 45 -30.49 7.64 -11.76
CA PRO A 45 -29.11 7.19 -11.68
C PRO A 45 -28.34 7.57 -12.95
N GLU A 46 -27.25 8.31 -12.78
CA GLU A 46 -26.36 8.64 -13.88
C GLU A 46 -25.62 7.40 -14.35
N PHE A 47 -25.57 7.19 -15.66
CA PHE A 47 -24.74 6.17 -16.26
C PHE A 47 -24.11 6.63 -17.56
N GLU A 48 -22.99 6.02 -17.89
CA GLU A 48 -22.33 6.06 -19.18
C GLU A 48 -22.65 4.77 -19.94
N LEU A 49 -23.00 4.87 -21.23
CA LEU A 49 -23.17 3.72 -22.11
C LEU A 49 -21.78 3.34 -22.67
N LEU A 50 -21.21 2.23 -22.19
CA LEU A 50 -19.89 1.76 -22.65
C LEU A 50 -19.98 1.14 -24.05
N CYS A 51 -20.97 0.28 -24.26
CA CYS A 51 -21.28 -0.29 -25.56
C CYS A 51 -22.71 -0.84 -25.58
N TRP A 52 -23.11 -1.38 -26.73
CA TRP A 52 -24.37 -2.10 -26.88
C TRP A 52 -24.24 -3.25 -27.88
N THR A 53 -25.12 -4.23 -27.74
CA THR A 53 -25.38 -5.29 -28.69
C THR A 53 -26.85 -5.23 -29.10
N PRO A 54 -27.28 -5.90 -30.18
CA PRO A 54 -28.70 -6.01 -30.50
C PRO A 54 -29.57 -6.61 -29.37
N GLU A 55 -28.96 -7.26 -28.38
CA GLU A 55 -29.66 -7.96 -27.30
C GLU A 55 -29.64 -7.22 -25.94
N TYR A 56 -28.64 -6.37 -25.68
CA TYR A 56 -28.45 -5.67 -24.41
C TYR A 56 -27.42 -4.53 -24.49
N ASP A 57 -27.49 -3.62 -23.52
CA ASP A 57 -26.55 -2.53 -23.29
C ASP A 57 -25.55 -2.90 -22.20
N VAL A 58 -24.37 -2.28 -22.23
CA VAL A 58 -23.40 -2.31 -21.12
C VAL A 58 -23.26 -0.90 -20.58
N ARG A 59 -23.70 -0.72 -19.32
CA ARG A 59 -23.82 0.61 -18.70
C ARG A 59 -22.98 0.69 -17.45
N ARG A 60 -22.25 1.78 -17.31
CA ARG A 60 -21.45 2.13 -16.13
C ARG A 60 -22.21 3.15 -15.28
N TYR A 61 -22.72 2.72 -14.13
CA TYR A 61 -23.48 3.57 -13.21
C TYR A 61 -22.55 4.24 -12.20
N LYS A 62 -22.72 5.55 -12.00
CA LYS A 62 -21.98 6.31 -10.98
C LYS A 62 -22.32 5.85 -9.56
N SER A 63 -21.37 6.04 -8.64
CA SER A 63 -21.61 5.80 -7.21
C SER A 63 -22.70 6.73 -6.67
N ALA A 64 -23.57 6.20 -5.82
CA ALA A 64 -24.68 6.95 -5.23
C ALA A 64 -25.13 6.34 -3.91
N LEU A 65 -25.75 7.17 -3.06
CA LEU A 65 -26.43 6.68 -1.86
C LEU A 65 -27.86 6.26 -2.20
N TRP A 66 -28.24 5.08 -1.72
CA TRP A 66 -29.54 4.49 -1.96
C TRP A 66 -30.23 4.21 -0.65
N VAL A 67 -31.54 4.48 -0.60
CA VAL A 67 -32.40 3.99 0.47
C VAL A 67 -33.04 2.68 0.04
N SER A 68 -32.98 1.66 0.89
CA SER A 68 -33.46 0.32 0.56
C SER A 68 -34.15 -0.36 1.74
N THR A 69 -34.95 -1.37 1.43
CA THR A 69 -35.56 -2.24 2.43
C THR A 69 -35.69 -3.65 1.87
N THR A 70 -35.41 -4.64 2.72
CA THR A 70 -35.41 -6.05 2.34
C THR A 70 -36.49 -6.84 3.05
N MET A 71 -37.01 -7.85 2.36
CA MET A 71 -37.98 -8.79 2.89
C MET A 71 -37.85 -10.17 2.25
N SER A 72 -38.13 -11.20 3.02
CA SER A 72 -38.29 -12.57 2.54
C SER A 72 -39.75 -12.82 2.19
N ASP A 73 -40.04 -13.30 0.98
CA ASP A 73 -41.40 -13.62 0.52
C ASP A 73 -41.35 -14.70 -0.59
N LEU A 74 -42.47 -15.40 -0.80
CA LEU A 74 -42.68 -16.27 -1.95
C LEU A 74 -42.99 -15.45 -3.22
N SER A 75 -43.66 -14.31 -3.05
CA SER A 75 -44.19 -13.48 -4.13
C SER A 75 -43.36 -12.22 -4.34
N LEU A 76 -42.62 -12.19 -5.46
CA LEU A 76 -41.86 -11.03 -5.90
C LEU A 76 -42.72 -9.75 -5.98
N SER A 77 -43.95 -9.89 -6.48
CA SER A 77 -44.89 -8.79 -6.63
C SER A 77 -45.40 -8.22 -5.30
N LYS A 78 -45.80 -9.09 -4.35
CA LYS A 78 -46.31 -8.65 -3.05
C LYS A 78 -45.21 -7.99 -2.21
N ALA A 79 -44.03 -8.59 -2.18
CA ALA A 79 -42.86 -8.02 -1.52
C ALA A 79 -42.47 -6.67 -2.13
N SER A 80 -42.32 -6.58 -3.45
CA SER A 80 -41.99 -5.32 -4.13
C SER A 80 -43.00 -4.21 -3.79
N GLY A 81 -44.31 -4.54 -3.73
CA GLY A 81 -45.35 -3.61 -3.28
C GLY A 81 -45.21 -3.14 -1.83
N ARG A 82 -44.87 -4.04 -0.89
CA ARG A 82 -44.62 -3.70 0.53
C ARG A 82 -43.37 -2.84 0.68
N GLY A 83 -42.28 -3.18 -0.02
CA GLY A 83 -41.05 -2.40 -0.03
C GLY A 83 -41.26 -1.00 -0.58
N ARG A 84 -41.95 -0.88 -1.73
CA ARG A 84 -42.32 0.42 -2.31
C ARG A 84 -43.08 1.30 -1.31
N LYS A 85 -44.04 0.73 -0.59
CA LYS A 85 -44.79 1.48 0.44
C LYS A 85 -43.85 2.03 1.52
N ARG A 86 -42.96 1.20 2.08
CA ARG A 86 -42.00 1.65 3.12
C ARG A 86 -41.10 2.79 2.63
N LEU A 87 -40.56 2.66 1.41
CA LEU A 87 -39.74 3.72 0.83
C LEU A 87 -40.57 4.99 0.60
N HIS A 88 -41.81 4.85 0.11
CA HIS A 88 -42.70 5.99 -0.05
C HIS A 88 -43.00 6.71 1.26
N ASP A 89 -43.17 5.97 2.36
CA ASP A 89 -43.36 6.55 3.70
C ASP A 89 -42.11 7.34 4.12
N TYR A 90 -40.89 6.80 3.91
CA TYR A 90 -39.63 7.50 4.19
C TYR A 90 -39.51 8.83 3.43
N PHE A 91 -39.73 8.82 2.10
CA PHE A 91 -39.76 10.03 1.28
C PHE A 91 -40.91 10.97 1.65
N GLY A 92 -42.03 10.43 2.15
CA GLY A 92 -43.19 11.17 2.64
C GLY A 92 -43.02 11.82 4.01
N GLY A 93 -41.86 11.66 4.66
CA GLY A 93 -41.52 12.27 5.96
C GLY A 93 -41.37 11.29 7.12
N ALA A 94 -41.39 9.97 6.89
CA ALA A 94 -41.06 8.97 7.91
C ALA A 94 -39.53 8.85 8.10
N ASN A 95 -38.93 9.96 8.51
CA ASN A 95 -37.52 10.12 8.82
C ASN A 95 -37.35 11.07 10.01
N ASP A 96 -36.19 11.05 10.65
CA ASP A 96 -35.87 11.80 11.88
C ASP A 96 -36.11 13.32 11.76
N LYS A 97 -35.91 13.89 10.56
CA LYS A 97 -36.14 15.30 10.25
C LYS A 97 -37.57 15.61 9.82
N ARG A 98 -38.46 14.62 9.71
CA ARG A 98 -39.81 14.72 9.11
C ARG A 98 -39.79 15.38 7.73
N LEU A 99 -38.67 15.29 7.03
CA LEU A 99 -38.42 15.97 5.78
C LEU A 99 -39.14 15.25 4.66
N LYS A 100 -40.00 15.96 3.93
CA LYS A 100 -40.59 15.46 2.70
C LYS A 100 -39.62 15.66 1.55
N MET A 101 -39.35 14.59 0.82
CA MET A 101 -38.38 14.56 -0.28
C MET A 101 -39.09 14.18 -1.57
N THR A 102 -38.66 14.77 -2.68
CA THR A 102 -39.17 14.41 -4.00
C THR A 102 -38.73 12.99 -4.34
N TYR A 103 -39.64 12.20 -4.93
CA TYR A 103 -39.30 10.88 -5.46
C TYR A 103 -38.30 11.00 -6.61
N THR A 104 -37.28 10.15 -6.59
CA THR A 104 -36.42 9.91 -7.75
C THR A 104 -37.18 9.07 -8.79
N GLY A 105 -36.84 9.21 -10.07
CA GLY A 105 -37.58 8.61 -11.18
C GLY A 105 -37.49 7.08 -11.29
N THR A 106 -36.58 6.47 -10.53
CA THR A 106 -36.20 5.06 -10.64
C THR A 106 -36.44 4.31 -9.33
N MET A 107 -37.06 3.12 -9.44
CA MET A 107 -37.13 2.14 -8.36
C MET A 107 -36.51 0.83 -8.84
N VAL A 108 -35.63 0.24 -8.03
CA VAL A 108 -34.96 -1.02 -8.38
C VAL A 108 -35.41 -2.12 -7.43
N THR A 109 -35.77 -3.28 -7.98
CA THR A 109 -35.96 -4.51 -7.20
C THR A 109 -34.78 -5.45 -7.45
N GLN A 110 -34.02 -5.77 -6.42
CA GLN A 110 -32.93 -6.75 -6.45
C GLN A 110 -33.43 -8.07 -5.85
N THR A 111 -33.14 -9.17 -6.52
CA THR A 111 -33.44 -10.51 -6.02
C THR A 111 -32.58 -11.55 -6.74
N ARG A 112 -32.62 -12.81 -6.30
CA ARG A 112 -31.98 -13.95 -6.98
C ARG A 112 -32.98 -15.07 -7.14
N MET A 113 -32.76 -15.96 -8.09
CA MET A 113 -33.66 -17.11 -8.27
C MET A 113 -33.58 -18.05 -7.06
N PRO A 114 -34.72 -18.48 -6.50
CA PRO A 114 -34.72 -19.52 -5.48
C PRO A 114 -34.29 -20.85 -6.09
N SER A 115 -33.18 -21.45 -5.61
CA SER A 115 -32.75 -22.80 -6.01
C SER A 115 -33.18 -23.89 -5.01
N GLU A 116 -33.14 -23.59 -3.70
CA GLU A 116 -33.36 -24.59 -2.63
C GLU A 116 -34.56 -24.29 -1.72
N SER A 117 -35.06 -23.06 -1.73
CA SER A 117 -36.18 -22.60 -0.90
C SER A 117 -37.16 -21.82 -1.75
N PRO A 118 -38.49 -22.00 -1.62
CA PRO A 118 -39.45 -21.21 -2.36
C PRO A 118 -39.51 -19.75 -1.88
N VAL A 119 -39.00 -19.46 -0.68
CA VAL A 119 -38.88 -18.11 -0.12
C VAL A 119 -37.60 -17.48 -0.64
N ARG A 120 -37.73 -16.30 -1.23
CA ARG A 120 -36.59 -15.52 -1.72
C ARG A 120 -36.47 -14.19 -1.00
N GLU A 121 -35.25 -13.71 -0.92
CA GLU A 121 -34.96 -12.36 -0.45
C GLU A 121 -35.18 -11.35 -1.57
N ILE A 122 -35.82 -10.23 -1.23
CA ILE A 122 -36.26 -9.20 -2.17
C ILE A 122 -35.93 -7.85 -1.54
N THR A 123 -35.03 -7.12 -2.18
CA THR A 123 -34.65 -5.76 -1.77
C THR A 123 -35.25 -4.77 -2.75
N VAL A 124 -35.98 -3.79 -2.24
CA VAL A 124 -36.48 -2.65 -3.01
C VAL A 124 -35.63 -1.44 -2.66
N ALA A 125 -35.15 -0.71 -3.65
CA ALA A 125 -34.28 0.44 -3.47
C ALA A 125 -34.67 1.63 -4.36
N MET A 126 -34.40 2.84 -3.87
CA MET A 126 -34.51 4.10 -4.60
C MET A 126 -33.26 4.95 -4.32
N PRO A 127 -32.69 5.64 -5.33
CA PRO A 127 -31.57 6.53 -5.09
C PRO A 127 -32.03 7.73 -4.25
N LEU A 128 -31.13 8.29 -3.44
CA LEU A 128 -31.40 9.53 -2.73
C LEU A 128 -31.27 10.73 -3.68
N PRO A 129 -32.15 11.74 -3.59
CA PRO A 129 -32.02 12.96 -4.38
C PRO A 129 -30.71 13.67 -4.06
N LYS A 130 -30.03 14.23 -5.08
CA LYS A 130 -28.70 14.86 -4.96
C LYS A 130 -28.65 15.92 -3.86
N LYS A 131 -29.74 16.69 -3.72
CA LYS A 131 -29.87 17.76 -2.71
C LYS A 131 -29.78 17.29 -1.26
N VAL A 132 -30.14 16.03 -1.00
CA VAL A 132 -30.14 15.45 0.35
C VAL A 132 -29.09 14.35 0.51
N ALA A 133 -28.47 13.88 -0.57
CA ALA A 133 -27.51 12.79 -0.57
C ALA A 133 -26.32 13.03 0.37
N LYS A 134 -25.78 14.26 0.44
CA LYS A 134 -24.68 14.59 1.36
C LYS A 134 -25.04 14.41 2.85
N HIS A 135 -26.30 14.67 3.21
CA HIS A 135 -26.76 14.64 4.62
C HIS A 135 -28.17 14.03 4.73
N PRO A 136 -28.33 12.74 4.40
CA PRO A 136 -29.64 12.15 4.27
C PRO A 136 -30.31 12.03 5.64
N PRO A 137 -31.64 12.27 5.74
CA PRO A 137 -32.35 12.12 7.00
C PRO A 137 -32.41 10.64 7.40
N LYS A 138 -32.24 10.34 8.68
CA LYS A 138 -32.23 8.96 9.17
C LYS A 138 -33.64 8.36 9.10
N PRO A 139 -33.83 7.15 8.54
CA PRO A 139 -35.14 6.50 8.55
C PRO A 139 -35.65 6.24 9.96
N THR A 140 -36.96 6.40 10.20
CA THR A 140 -37.58 6.03 11.50
C THR A 140 -38.03 4.56 11.56
N ASP A 141 -38.13 3.89 10.41
CA ASP A 141 -38.35 2.44 10.34
C ASP A 141 -36.97 1.75 10.26
N PRO A 142 -36.56 0.94 11.25
CA PRO A 142 -35.25 0.31 11.28
C PRO A 142 -35.03 -0.71 10.16
N ARG A 143 -36.07 -1.09 9.42
CA ARG A 143 -36.01 -1.97 8.23
C ARG A 143 -35.71 -1.20 6.94
N VAL A 144 -35.64 0.13 7.00
CA VAL A 144 -35.24 0.99 5.91
C VAL A 144 -33.83 1.46 6.20
N VAL A 145 -32.90 1.16 5.28
CA VAL A 145 -31.47 1.43 5.44
C VAL A 145 -30.97 2.33 4.33
N ILE A 146 -29.91 3.08 4.60
CA ILE A 146 -29.18 3.88 3.61
C ILE A 146 -27.83 3.20 3.42
N ASP A 147 -27.46 2.92 2.17
CA ASP A 147 -26.19 2.31 1.81
C ASP A 147 -25.53 3.08 0.65
N LEU A 148 -24.19 3.07 0.62
CA LEU A 148 -23.45 3.40 -0.59
C LEU A 148 -23.51 2.23 -1.57
N VAL A 149 -24.02 2.52 -2.77
CA VAL A 149 -23.81 1.67 -3.94
C VAL A 149 -22.62 2.27 -4.69
N PRO A 150 -21.47 1.56 -4.74
CA PRO A 150 -20.30 2.05 -5.45
C PRO A 150 -20.60 2.08 -6.95
N GLU A 151 -19.70 2.72 -7.68
CA GLU A 151 -19.71 2.67 -9.12
C GLU A 151 -19.66 1.22 -9.62
N ALA A 152 -20.50 0.88 -10.60
CA ALA A 152 -20.67 -0.49 -11.08
C ALA A 152 -21.06 -0.54 -12.55
N ILE A 153 -20.52 -1.53 -13.25
CA ILE A 153 -20.88 -1.87 -14.63
C ILE A 153 -21.94 -2.96 -14.60
N MET A 154 -22.98 -2.76 -15.38
CA MET A 154 -24.16 -3.62 -15.46
C MET A 154 -24.46 -3.96 -16.92
N TYR A 155 -24.75 -5.23 -17.20
CA TYR A 155 -25.44 -5.61 -18.43
C TYR A 155 -26.92 -5.28 -18.28
N VAL A 156 -27.51 -4.55 -19.21
CA VAL A 156 -28.90 -4.08 -19.13
C VAL A 156 -29.69 -4.48 -20.36
N LYS A 157 -30.77 -5.22 -20.16
CA LYS A 157 -31.70 -5.62 -21.20
C LYS A 157 -33.05 -4.97 -20.98
N THR A 158 -33.50 -4.20 -21.96
CA THR A 158 -34.88 -3.68 -21.98
C THR A 158 -35.83 -4.80 -22.40
N PHE A 159 -37.00 -4.88 -21.78
CA PHE A 159 -38.07 -5.75 -22.26
C PHE A 159 -39.41 -5.01 -22.20
N ARG A 160 -40.23 -5.19 -23.25
CA ARG A 160 -41.54 -4.54 -23.34
C ARG A 160 -42.55 -5.28 -22.47
N GLY A 161 -42.80 -4.77 -21.26
CA GLY A 161 -43.82 -5.28 -20.34
C GLY A 161 -44.95 -4.30 -20.11
N ARG A 162 -46.21 -4.75 -20.17
CA ARG A 162 -47.40 -3.96 -19.77
C ARG A 162 -47.63 -3.94 -18.25
N SER A 163 -46.85 -4.69 -17.47
CA SER A 163 -47.09 -4.87 -16.03
C SER A 163 -46.28 -3.87 -15.20
N SER A 164 -46.97 -3.04 -14.42
CA SER A 164 -46.38 -2.16 -13.39
C SER A 164 -45.75 -2.91 -12.21
N ARG A 165 -45.89 -4.24 -12.17
CA ARG A 165 -45.45 -5.10 -11.07
C ARG A 165 -44.32 -6.00 -11.50
N VAL A 166 -43.26 -6.01 -10.70
CA VAL A 166 -42.20 -7.01 -10.75
C VAL A 166 -42.79 -8.37 -10.38
N GLY A 167 -42.49 -9.42 -11.15
CA GLY A 167 -43.10 -10.73 -10.99
C GLY A 167 -42.53 -11.77 -11.96
N PHE A 168 -43.33 -12.78 -12.30
CA PHE A 168 -42.91 -13.93 -13.12
C PHE A 168 -42.20 -13.57 -14.44
N VAL A 169 -42.63 -12.50 -15.11
CA VAL A 169 -41.99 -12.08 -16.37
C VAL A 169 -40.53 -11.64 -16.13
N ALA A 170 -40.26 -10.92 -15.04
CA ALA A 170 -38.91 -10.48 -14.72
C ALA A 170 -37.98 -11.67 -14.43
N ASP A 171 -38.49 -12.67 -13.71
CA ASP A 171 -37.79 -13.95 -13.49
C ASP A 171 -37.44 -14.65 -14.81
N LEU A 172 -38.42 -14.78 -15.71
CA LEU A 172 -38.22 -15.41 -17.02
C LEU A 172 -37.17 -14.66 -17.86
N GLU A 173 -37.27 -13.33 -17.91
CA GLU A 173 -36.35 -12.50 -18.68
C GLU A 173 -34.94 -12.51 -18.10
N ALA A 174 -34.78 -12.49 -16.77
CA ALA A 174 -33.48 -12.65 -16.12
C ALA A 174 -32.85 -14.00 -16.45
N LYS A 175 -33.61 -15.10 -16.38
CA LYS A 175 -33.11 -16.45 -16.74
C LYS A 175 -32.67 -16.54 -18.20
N LYS A 176 -33.42 -15.92 -19.12
CA LYS A 176 -33.01 -15.84 -20.53
C LYS A 176 -31.76 -14.99 -20.68
N PHE A 177 -31.67 -13.88 -19.95
CA PHE A 177 -30.57 -12.95 -20.08
C PHE A 177 -29.25 -13.55 -19.57
N PHE A 178 -29.23 -14.27 -18.44
CA PHE A 178 -28.06 -15.05 -18.00
C PHE A 178 -27.59 -16.04 -19.09
N LYS A 179 -28.51 -16.72 -19.78
CA LYS A 179 -28.16 -17.63 -20.89
C LYS A 179 -27.57 -16.87 -22.08
N THR A 180 -28.11 -15.72 -22.44
CA THR A 180 -27.57 -14.85 -23.50
C THR A 180 -26.15 -14.40 -23.16
N LEU A 181 -25.93 -13.87 -21.96
CA LEU A 181 -24.60 -13.44 -21.51
C LEU A 181 -23.59 -14.59 -21.56
N LYS A 182 -23.98 -15.77 -21.07
CA LYS A 182 -23.14 -16.97 -21.15
C LYS A 182 -22.85 -17.40 -22.59
N ALA A 183 -23.83 -17.35 -23.49
CA ALA A 183 -23.64 -17.69 -24.90
C ALA A 183 -22.69 -16.71 -25.63
N ASN A 184 -22.69 -15.45 -25.20
CA ASN A 184 -21.82 -14.40 -25.71
C ASN A 184 -20.44 -14.36 -25.03
N ASN A 185 -20.14 -15.33 -24.14
CA ASN A 185 -18.90 -15.39 -23.35
C ASN A 185 -18.66 -14.13 -22.49
N GLU A 186 -19.74 -13.47 -22.06
CA GLU A 186 -19.63 -12.34 -21.12
C GLU A 186 -19.20 -12.84 -19.74
N PRO A 187 -18.27 -12.15 -19.06
CA PRO A 187 -17.85 -12.52 -17.71
C PRO A 187 -19.01 -12.31 -16.75
N LEU A 188 -19.37 -13.37 -16.03
CA LEU A 188 -20.39 -13.36 -14.99
C LEU A 188 -19.76 -13.64 -13.64
N HIS A 189 -20.17 -12.85 -12.64
CA HIS A 189 -19.71 -13.04 -11.26
C HIS A 189 -20.21 -14.36 -10.65
N GLU A 190 -21.48 -14.69 -10.88
CA GLU A 190 -22.11 -15.92 -10.42
C GLU A 190 -23.14 -16.40 -11.45
N ASN A 191 -23.17 -17.71 -11.72
CA ASN A 191 -24.21 -18.31 -12.56
C ASN A 191 -25.56 -18.19 -11.85
N ASP A 192 -26.55 -17.60 -12.52
CA ASP A 192 -27.90 -17.39 -11.96
C ASP A 192 -27.91 -16.60 -10.62
N GLY A 193 -26.96 -15.67 -10.46
CA GLY A 193 -26.81 -14.84 -9.25
C GLY A 193 -27.91 -13.78 -9.06
N TYR A 194 -27.59 -12.70 -8.33
CA TYR A 194 -28.50 -11.57 -8.19
C TYR A 194 -28.77 -10.90 -9.54
N TYR A 195 -30.04 -10.60 -9.80
CA TYR A 195 -30.48 -9.76 -10.89
C TYR A 195 -31.32 -8.61 -10.36
N TYR A 196 -31.44 -7.58 -11.19
CA TYR A 196 -32.01 -6.30 -10.85
C TYR A 196 -33.14 -5.98 -11.82
N VAL A 197 -34.21 -5.37 -11.30
CA VAL A 197 -35.35 -4.94 -12.09
C VAL A 197 -35.55 -3.43 -11.89
N PRO A 198 -34.83 -2.59 -12.65
CA PRO A 198 -35.10 -1.15 -12.70
C PRO A 198 -36.47 -0.88 -13.32
N GLN A 199 -37.25 -0.04 -12.64
CA GLN A 199 -38.54 0.46 -13.10
C GLN A 199 -38.49 1.98 -13.12
N TYR A 200 -38.70 2.56 -14.30
CA TYR A 200 -38.74 4.00 -14.52
C TYR A 200 -40.17 4.43 -14.82
N SER A 201 -40.57 5.55 -14.24
CA SER A 201 -41.86 6.14 -14.57
C SER A 201 -41.67 7.24 -15.63
N SER A 202 -42.32 7.13 -16.79
CA SER A 202 -42.27 8.18 -17.83
C SER A 202 -43.44 9.15 -17.69
N SER A 203 -43.25 10.41 -18.11
CA SER A 203 -44.24 11.49 -18.04
C SER A 203 -45.13 11.62 -19.27
N GLU A 204 -44.98 10.78 -20.29
CA GLU A 204 -45.72 10.95 -21.54
C GLU A 204 -46.90 10.00 -21.66
N ASP A 205 -48.10 10.56 -21.46
CA ASP A 205 -49.24 10.33 -22.35
C ASP A 205 -50.27 11.45 -22.08
N SER A 206 -50.30 12.47 -22.95
CA SER A 206 -51.35 13.52 -23.00
C SER A 206 -52.73 12.98 -23.42
N HIS A 207 -52.91 11.66 -23.45
CA HIS A 207 -54.09 10.96 -23.96
C HIS A 207 -54.50 9.81 -23.03
N GLY A 208 -54.98 10.12 -21.83
CA GLY A 208 -55.97 9.32 -21.09
C GLY A 208 -55.65 7.87 -20.69
N HIS A 209 -54.49 7.32 -21.03
CA HIS A 209 -54.06 5.98 -20.65
C HIS A 209 -52.90 6.08 -19.66
N GLY A 210 -53.01 5.37 -18.53
CA GLY A 210 -52.19 5.59 -17.34
C GLY A 210 -50.67 5.53 -17.54
N ARG A 211 -49.95 6.10 -16.57
CA ARG A 211 -48.48 6.23 -16.49
C ARG A 211 -47.77 4.95 -16.97
N ARG A 212 -47.06 5.03 -18.10
CA ARG A 212 -46.25 3.92 -18.61
C ARG A 212 -45.02 3.74 -17.72
N ILE A 213 -44.70 2.48 -17.40
CA ILE A 213 -43.54 2.12 -16.61
C ILE A 213 -42.58 1.35 -17.52
N HIS A 214 -41.41 1.92 -17.75
CA HIS A 214 -40.33 1.25 -18.46
C HIS A 214 -39.65 0.29 -17.50
N THR A 215 -39.51 -0.98 -17.88
CA THR A 215 -38.89 -2.01 -17.05
C THR A 215 -37.71 -2.62 -17.77
N GLU A 216 -36.61 -2.79 -17.05
CA GLU A 216 -35.37 -3.40 -17.53
C GLU A 216 -35.01 -4.60 -16.65
N ILE A 217 -34.14 -5.47 -17.16
CA ILE A 217 -33.38 -6.42 -16.34
C ILE A 217 -31.92 -5.97 -16.39
N ALA A 218 -31.30 -5.82 -15.23
CA ALA A 218 -29.86 -5.59 -15.12
C ALA A 218 -29.18 -6.76 -14.38
N ILE A 219 -27.97 -7.10 -14.82
CA ILE A 219 -27.11 -8.12 -14.21
C ILE A 219 -25.74 -7.47 -13.95
N PHE A 220 -25.21 -7.69 -12.75
CA PHE A 220 -23.92 -7.13 -12.34
C PHE A 220 -22.79 -7.73 -13.18
N ALA A 221 -21.98 -6.87 -13.79
CA ALA A 221 -20.79 -7.28 -14.54
C ALA A 221 -19.55 -7.17 -13.65
N MET A 222 -19.20 -5.95 -13.23
CA MET A 222 -18.01 -5.66 -12.43
C MET A 222 -18.10 -4.32 -11.71
N ASN A 223 -17.16 -4.08 -10.81
CA ASN A 223 -16.90 -2.79 -10.17
C ASN A 223 -15.39 -2.63 -9.95
N GLU A 224 -14.97 -1.50 -9.38
CA GLU A 224 -13.56 -1.21 -9.12
C GLU A 224 -12.86 -2.33 -8.32
N LYS A 225 -13.48 -2.89 -7.28
CA LYS A 225 -12.91 -4.01 -6.50
C LYS A 225 -12.56 -5.21 -7.40
N THR A 226 -13.42 -5.57 -8.34
CA THR A 226 -13.14 -6.65 -9.30
C THR A 226 -12.09 -6.23 -10.33
N TYR A 227 -12.17 -5.00 -10.83
CA TYR A 227 -11.21 -4.46 -11.79
C TYR A 227 -9.80 -4.36 -11.21
N LYS A 228 -9.65 -3.87 -9.97
CA LYS A 228 -8.38 -3.80 -9.24
C LYS A 228 -7.79 -5.17 -8.94
N TRP A 229 -8.62 -6.20 -8.79
CA TRP A 229 -8.11 -7.58 -8.75
C TRP A 229 -7.57 -8.05 -10.11
N LEU A 230 -8.25 -7.73 -11.22
CA LEU A 230 -7.74 -8.02 -12.58
C LEU A 230 -6.43 -7.26 -12.83
N GLU A 231 -6.39 -5.98 -12.47
CA GLU A 231 -5.21 -5.11 -12.57
C GLU A 231 -4.06 -5.64 -11.71
N PHE A 232 -4.35 -6.07 -10.47
CA PHE A 232 -3.39 -6.74 -9.60
C PHE A 232 -2.80 -7.98 -10.27
N ASN A 233 -3.57 -8.69 -11.08
CA ASN A 233 -3.13 -9.93 -11.71
C ASN A 233 -2.60 -9.80 -13.15
N ASP A 234 -2.49 -8.58 -13.71
CA ASP A 234 -2.15 -8.31 -15.11
C ASP A 234 -3.12 -8.97 -16.11
N LEU A 235 -4.40 -9.05 -15.73
CA LEU A 235 -5.47 -9.64 -16.51
C LEU A 235 -6.32 -8.59 -17.25
N THR A 236 -5.98 -7.31 -17.17
CA THR A 236 -6.71 -6.25 -17.86
C THR A 236 -6.34 -6.12 -19.35
N THR A 237 -5.11 -6.51 -19.73
CA THR A 237 -4.54 -6.27 -21.07
C THR A 237 -4.33 -7.52 -21.92
N ARG A 238 -4.50 -8.73 -21.38
CA ARG A 238 -4.25 -9.98 -22.12
C ARG A 238 -5.44 -10.37 -23.01
N PRO A 239 -5.31 -10.43 -24.34
CA PRO A 239 -6.40 -10.88 -25.22
C PRO A 239 -6.84 -12.30 -24.85
N GLY A 240 -8.13 -12.50 -24.54
CA GLY A 240 -8.69 -13.81 -24.18
C GLY A 240 -8.49 -14.26 -22.72
N GLN A 241 -7.81 -13.48 -21.87
CA GLN A 241 -7.70 -13.73 -20.41
C GLN A 241 -8.07 -12.47 -19.63
N GLY A 242 -9.03 -12.58 -18.70
CA GLY A 242 -9.48 -11.48 -17.84
C GLY A 242 -10.73 -10.77 -18.35
N LEU A 243 -10.58 -9.66 -19.09
CA LEU A 243 -11.69 -8.92 -19.71
C LEU A 243 -12.04 -9.51 -21.10
N PRO A 244 -13.09 -10.36 -21.23
CA PRO A 244 -13.30 -11.15 -22.43
C PRO A 244 -13.84 -10.33 -23.59
N THR A 245 -14.63 -9.29 -23.32
CA THR A 245 -15.36 -8.54 -24.34
C THR A 245 -14.70 -7.20 -24.64
N GLU A 246 -14.60 -6.89 -25.93
CA GLU A 246 -14.11 -5.62 -26.48
C GLU A 246 -14.79 -4.43 -25.79
N CYS A 247 -16.08 -4.58 -25.51
CA CYS A 247 -16.88 -3.63 -24.74
C CYS A 247 -16.33 -3.25 -23.37
N LEU A 248 -15.88 -4.23 -22.58
CA LEU A 248 -15.37 -3.98 -21.23
C LEU A 248 -13.89 -3.57 -21.23
N ARG A 249 -13.18 -3.86 -22.33
CA ARG A 249 -11.78 -3.48 -22.54
C ARG A 249 -11.64 -2.03 -22.99
N GLY A 250 -12.65 -1.50 -23.69
CA GLY A 250 -12.58 -0.17 -24.30
C GLY A 250 -11.54 -0.11 -25.42
N ASP A 251 -11.06 1.10 -25.72
CA ASP A 251 -10.09 1.38 -26.80
C ASP A 251 -8.63 1.05 -26.43
N GLY A 252 -8.40 0.29 -25.35
CA GLY A 252 -7.07 0.01 -24.81
C GLY A 252 -6.64 0.93 -23.66
N GLU A 253 -7.40 2.00 -23.39
CA GLU A 253 -7.16 2.88 -22.25
C GLU A 253 -7.67 2.27 -20.93
N PRO A 254 -6.93 2.41 -19.82
CA PRO A 254 -7.33 1.85 -18.53
C PRO A 254 -8.57 2.54 -17.95
N MET A 255 -9.41 1.76 -17.28
CA MET A 255 -10.68 2.24 -16.75
C MET A 255 -10.48 3.05 -15.45
N VAL A 256 -10.85 4.32 -15.49
CA VAL A 256 -10.76 5.25 -14.35
C VAL A 256 -12.04 5.21 -13.52
N TRP A 257 -11.98 4.85 -12.24
CA TRP A 257 -13.14 4.72 -11.33
C TRP A 257 -13.31 5.94 -10.42
N GLU A 258 -14.53 6.46 -10.30
CA GLU A 258 -14.87 7.62 -9.46
C GLU A 258 -15.48 7.18 -8.12
N LYS A 259 -14.78 7.52 -7.02
CA LYS A 259 -15.29 7.32 -5.66
C LYS A 259 -16.04 8.56 -5.18
N MET A 260 -17.14 8.33 -4.48
CA MET A 260 -17.76 9.38 -3.67
C MET A 260 -16.80 9.81 -2.56
N ASP A 261 -16.72 11.11 -2.30
CA ASP A 261 -15.91 11.66 -1.21
C ASP A 261 -16.35 11.04 0.11
N GLN A 262 -15.39 10.52 0.90
CA GLN A 262 -15.67 9.86 2.18
C GLN A 262 -16.39 10.78 3.17
N SER A 263 -16.21 12.11 3.06
CA SER A 263 -16.90 13.11 3.88
C SER A 263 -18.38 13.31 3.49
N ASP A 264 -18.75 12.95 2.26
CA ASP A 264 -20.13 13.01 1.75
C ASP A 264 -20.93 11.74 2.08
N ILE A 265 -20.28 10.70 2.62
CA ILE A 265 -20.91 9.42 2.95
C ILE A 265 -21.31 9.42 4.43
N PRO A 266 -22.62 9.27 4.77
CA PRO A 266 -23.04 9.19 6.15
C PRO A 266 -22.53 7.91 6.81
N MET A 267 -22.39 7.91 8.14
CA MET A 267 -22.11 6.68 8.90
C MET A 267 -23.17 5.62 8.62
N LEU A 268 -22.78 4.51 7.99
CA LEU A 268 -23.69 3.44 7.58
C LEU A 268 -23.99 2.45 8.72
N THR A 269 -23.90 2.88 9.98
CA THR A 269 -24.28 2.06 11.14
C THR A 269 -25.79 1.82 11.16
N ARG A 270 -26.20 0.61 11.52
CA ARG A 270 -27.62 0.23 11.54
C ARG A 270 -28.23 0.49 12.93
N GLU A 271 -29.55 0.73 12.99
CA GLU A 271 -30.32 0.68 14.25
C GLU A 271 -30.72 -0.75 14.63
N GLN A 272 -30.83 -1.61 13.62
CA GLN A 272 -31.14 -3.01 13.78
C GLN A 272 -30.32 -3.82 12.77
N CYS A 273 -29.68 -4.88 13.24
CA CYS A 273 -29.00 -5.81 12.36
C CYS A 273 -30.01 -6.57 11.50
N SER A 274 -29.68 -6.80 10.22
CA SER A 274 -30.49 -7.67 9.37
C SER A 274 -30.52 -9.07 9.98
N THR A 275 -31.61 -9.80 9.76
CA THR A 275 -31.72 -11.22 10.15
C THR A 275 -31.88 -12.12 8.92
N THR A 276 -31.84 -11.55 7.71
CA THR A 276 -32.06 -12.26 6.45
C THR A 276 -30.81 -12.34 5.57
N TYR A 277 -29.68 -11.83 6.07
CA TYR A 277 -28.44 -11.64 5.33
C TYR A 277 -27.70 -12.94 4.94
N CYS A 278 -28.07 -14.08 5.51
CA CYS A 278 -27.45 -15.37 5.22
C CYS A 278 -28.54 -16.46 5.16
N GLN A 279 -29.43 -16.32 4.18
CA GLN A 279 -30.49 -17.31 3.89
C GLN A 279 -30.09 -18.21 2.71
N ALA A 280 -30.78 -19.34 2.59
CA ALA A 280 -30.63 -20.29 1.47
C ALA A 280 -30.60 -19.58 0.09
N PRO A 281 -29.77 -20.04 -0.86
CA PRO A 281 -29.09 -21.34 -0.90
C PRO A 281 -27.63 -21.33 -0.39
N LYS A 282 -27.13 -20.23 0.18
CA LYS A 282 -25.76 -20.26 0.75
C LYS A 282 -25.78 -21.06 2.05
N LYS A 283 -24.84 -22.00 2.19
CA LYS A 283 -24.60 -22.70 3.47
C LYS A 283 -23.93 -21.71 4.43
N CYS A 284 -24.70 -21.22 5.39
CA CYS A 284 -24.20 -20.26 6.37
C CYS A 284 -23.73 -20.97 7.64
N PRO A 285 -22.63 -20.54 8.27
CA PRO A 285 -22.25 -21.03 9.59
C PRO A 285 -23.38 -20.83 10.60
N LYS A 286 -23.47 -21.72 11.60
CA LYS A 286 -24.44 -21.57 12.69
C LYS A 286 -23.89 -20.55 13.68
N VAL A 287 -24.71 -19.56 14.04
CA VAL A 287 -24.31 -18.50 14.96
C VAL A 287 -25.27 -18.47 16.14
N GLU A 288 -24.74 -18.73 17.33
CA GLU A 288 -25.47 -18.50 18.58
C GLU A 288 -25.27 -17.04 18.99
N THR A 289 -26.37 -16.30 19.16
CA THR A 289 -26.33 -14.86 19.45
C THR A 289 -26.92 -14.59 20.82
N LYS A 290 -26.25 -13.75 21.62
CA LYS A 290 -26.68 -13.30 22.95
C LYS A 290 -26.52 -11.80 23.08
N ASP A 291 -27.41 -11.17 23.84
CA ASP A 291 -27.26 -9.76 24.21
C ASP A 291 -26.04 -9.56 25.13
N VAL A 292 -25.35 -8.43 24.98
CA VAL A 292 -24.20 -8.11 25.83
C VAL A 292 -24.69 -7.44 27.12
N LYS A 293 -24.57 -8.15 28.25
CA LYS A 293 -25.00 -7.68 29.56
C LYS A 293 -24.43 -6.29 29.88
N GLY A 294 -25.32 -5.31 30.04
CA GLY A 294 -25.01 -3.93 30.43
C GLY A 294 -24.91 -2.93 29.28
N ILE A 295 -25.03 -3.39 28.02
CA ILE A 295 -25.07 -2.55 26.81
C ILE A 295 -26.50 -2.55 26.27
N ASP A 296 -27.10 -1.36 26.14
CA ASP A 296 -28.49 -1.18 25.63
C ASP A 296 -28.55 -1.01 24.09
N ASP A 297 -27.41 -1.16 23.42
CA ASP A 297 -27.31 -1.16 21.96
C ASP A 297 -27.50 -2.59 21.43
N LYS A 298 -28.70 -2.90 20.94
CA LYS A 298 -29.05 -4.23 20.39
C LYS A 298 -28.29 -4.62 19.12
N THR A 299 -27.58 -3.68 18.51
CA THR A 299 -26.69 -3.97 17.37
C THR A 299 -25.34 -4.48 17.80
N ILE A 300 -25.02 -4.40 19.10
CA ILE A 300 -23.84 -5.01 19.71
C ILE A 300 -24.27 -6.34 20.33
N GLN A 301 -23.69 -7.43 19.84
CA GLN A 301 -24.06 -8.78 20.22
C GLN A 301 -22.83 -9.60 20.58
N LEU A 302 -22.97 -10.51 21.54
CA LEU A 302 -21.99 -11.57 21.78
C LEU A 302 -22.42 -12.77 20.94
N LYS A 303 -21.54 -13.19 20.02
CA LYS A 303 -21.80 -14.28 19.09
C LYS A 303 -20.82 -15.42 19.33
N ASN A 304 -21.31 -16.63 19.12
CA ASN A 304 -20.51 -17.84 19.10
C ASN A 304 -20.74 -18.56 17.77
N LEU A 305 -19.65 -18.77 17.04
CA LEU A 305 -19.68 -19.35 15.71
C LEU A 305 -19.44 -20.86 15.77
N LYS A 306 -20.37 -21.61 15.18
CA LYS A 306 -20.36 -23.07 15.09
C LYS A 306 -20.47 -23.52 13.65
N ASP A 307 -19.97 -24.72 13.38
CA ASP A 307 -20.06 -25.38 12.08
C ASP A 307 -19.50 -24.55 10.91
N ILE A 308 -18.44 -23.75 11.15
CA ILE A 308 -17.74 -23.02 10.11
C ILE A 308 -16.74 -23.93 9.41
N LYS A 309 -16.69 -23.83 8.07
CA LYS A 309 -15.64 -24.38 7.23
C LYS A 309 -15.04 -23.26 6.40
N ALA A 310 -13.72 -23.11 6.40
CA ALA A 310 -13.08 -21.97 5.74
C ALA A 310 -11.71 -22.30 5.13
N LEU A 311 -11.35 -21.52 4.11
CA LEU A 311 -10.01 -21.48 3.54
C LEU A 311 -9.42 -20.12 3.89
N ALA A 312 -8.20 -20.11 4.41
CA ALA A 312 -7.53 -18.92 4.87
C ALA A 312 -6.23 -18.71 4.10
N TYR A 313 -5.91 -17.46 3.83
CA TYR A 313 -4.64 -17.05 3.23
C TYR A 313 -4.11 -15.80 3.92
N VAL A 314 -2.80 -15.74 4.09
CA VAL A 314 -2.08 -14.65 4.76
C VAL A 314 -1.26 -13.93 3.68
N PRO A 315 -1.82 -12.89 3.04
CA PRO A 315 -1.13 -12.19 1.95
C PRO A 315 0.10 -11.41 2.47
N PRO A 316 1.23 -11.41 1.73
CA PRO A 316 2.42 -10.64 2.08
C PRO A 316 2.21 -9.14 1.79
N THR A 317 1.45 -8.46 2.66
CA THR A 317 1.15 -7.04 2.51
C THR A 317 0.84 -6.37 3.84
N CYS A 318 1.18 -5.09 3.94
CA CYS A 318 0.85 -4.25 5.09
C CYS A 318 -0.48 -3.48 4.93
N TYR A 319 -1.29 -3.77 3.90
CA TYR A 319 -2.42 -2.91 3.51
C TYR A 319 -3.71 -3.70 3.29
N TYR A 320 -4.82 -3.18 3.81
CA TYR A 320 -6.13 -3.81 3.85
C TYR A 320 -6.73 -4.09 2.46
N ASP A 321 -6.70 -3.09 1.57
CA ASP A 321 -7.22 -3.21 0.21
C ASP A 321 -6.37 -4.17 -0.63
N THR A 322 -5.05 -4.15 -0.46
CA THR A 322 -4.16 -5.06 -1.16
C THR A 322 -4.33 -6.50 -0.66
N ALA A 323 -4.55 -6.69 0.64
CA ALA A 323 -4.83 -8.01 1.21
C ALA A 323 -6.06 -8.66 0.56
N ILE A 324 -7.09 -7.87 0.24
CA ILE A 324 -8.29 -8.36 -0.45
C ILE A 324 -7.96 -8.85 -1.87
N HIS A 325 -7.15 -8.11 -2.62
CA HIS A 325 -6.78 -8.48 -4.00
C HIS A 325 -5.79 -9.65 -4.04
N ALA A 326 -4.73 -9.60 -3.23
CA ALA A 326 -3.68 -10.61 -3.18
C ALA A 326 -4.20 -11.98 -2.74
N SER A 327 -5.24 -12.01 -1.89
CA SER A 327 -5.80 -13.26 -1.40
C SER A 327 -6.76 -13.95 -2.38
N ALA A 328 -7.31 -13.22 -3.35
CA ALA A 328 -8.40 -13.75 -4.16
C ALA A 328 -7.96 -14.93 -5.05
N THR A 329 -6.79 -14.86 -5.71
CA THR A 329 -6.32 -15.96 -6.56
C THR A 329 -5.96 -17.21 -5.76
N PRO A 330 -5.12 -17.14 -4.69
CA PRO A 330 -4.79 -18.31 -3.88
C PRO A 330 -6.02 -18.98 -3.25
N LEU A 331 -6.99 -18.17 -2.80
CA LEU A 331 -8.24 -18.67 -2.23
C LEU A 331 -9.17 -19.31 -3.29
N LEU A 332 -9.25 -18.76 -4.51
CA LEU A 332 -10.00 -19.38 -5.61
C LEU A 332 -9.38 -20.72 -6.03
N GLU A 333 -8.06 -20.78 -6.15
CA GLU A 333 -7.35 -22.04 -6.36
C GLU A 333 -7.57 -23.02 -5.22
N ALA A 334 -7.74 -22.52 -3.98
CA ALA A 334 -8.03 -23.35 -2.81
C ALA A 334 -9.39 -23.98 -2.91
N LEU A 335 -10.38 -23.18 -3.29
CA LEU A 335 -11.74 -23.65 -3.51
C LEU A 335 -11.78 -24.76 -4.55
N ASN A 336 -11.04 -24.61 -5.66
CA ASN A 336 -10.99 -25.61 -6.74
C ASN A 336 -10.46 -26.98 -6.31
N THR A 337 -9.57 -27.04 -5.31
CA THR A 337 -9.02 -28.29 -4.77
C THR A 337 -9.71 -28.76 -3.49
N SER A 338 -10.56 -27.92 -2.91
CA SER A 338 -11.34 -28.23 -1.70
C SER A 338 -12.68 -28.87 -2.05
N ASP A 339 -13.40 -29.33 -1.03
CA ASP A 339 -14.79 -29.77 -1.14
C ASP A 339 -15.80 -28.63 -0.95
N ILE A 340 -15.35 -27.38 -0.83
CA ILE A 340 -16.21 -26.19 -0.78
C ILE A 340 -16.47 -25.70 -2.20
N SER A 341 -17.73 -25.71 -2.64
CA SER A 341 -18.07 -25.07 -3.92
C SER A 341 -17.90 -23.55 -3.81
N PRO A 342 -17.34 -22.85 -4.83
CA PRO A 342 -17.32 -21.38 -4.87
C PRO A 342 -18.72 -20.76 -4.69
N SER A 343 -19.76 -21.45 -5.18
CA SER A 343 -21.15 -21.04 -5.02
C SER A 343 -21.70 -21.21 -3.59
N GLU A 344 -21.00 -21.91 -2.70
CA GLU A 344 -21.39 -22.10 -1.29
C GLU A 344 -20.70 -21.13 -0.34
N VAL A 345 -19.70 -20.37 -0.81
CA VAL A 345 -19.04 -19.32 -0.02
C VAL A 345 -20.08 -18.28 0.39
N ALA A 346 -20.32 -18.20 1.71
CA ALA A 346 -21.33 -17.33 2.29
C ALA A 346 -20.74 -16.04 2.83
N MET A 347 -19.48 -16.09 3.28
CA MET A 347 -18.80 -15.03 4.00
C MET A 347 -17.38 -14.85 3.47
N LYS A 348 -16.96 -13.59 3.36
CA LYS A 348 -15.55 -13.24 3.29
C LYS A 348 -15.17 -12.53 4.59
N ILE A 349 -14.14 -13.01 5.25
CA ILE A 349 -13.65 -12.44 6.51
C ILE A 349 -12.25 -11.89 6.25
N THR A 350 -12.03 -10.61 6.52
CA THR A 350 -10.71 -9.99 6.49
C THR A 350 -10.32 -9.60 7.90
N VAL A 351 -9.35 -10.33 8.43
CA VAL A 351 -8.78 -10.13 9.75
C VAL A 351 -7.62 -9.16 9.65
N ALA A 352 -7.60 -8.15 10.52
CA ALA A 352 -6.50 -7.21 10.72
C ALA A 352 -5.90 -7.44 12.11
N MET A 353 -4.58 -7.60 12.15
CA MET A 353 -3.82 -7.95 13.35
C MET A 353 -2.74 -6.91 13.60
N GLU A 354 -2.67 -6.33 14.81
CA GLU A 354 -1.59 -5.42 15.19
C GLU A 354 -0.28 -6.20 15.32
N LYS A 355 0.83 -5.65 14.81
CA LYS A 355 2.14 -6.28 14.93
C LYS A 355 2.56 -6.43 16.40
N ARG A 356 3.29 -7.51 16.68
CA ARG A 356 4.05 -7.70 17.93
C ARG A 356 5.53 -7.48 17.64
N GLU A 357 6.06 -6.36 18.11
CA GLU A 357 7.45 -5.94 17.84
C GLU A 357 8.48 -6.96 18.29
N GLU A 358 8.20 -7.60 19.42
CA GLU A 358 9.03 -8.66 20.00
C GLU A 358 9.07 -9.93 19.14
N LEU A 359 8.11 -10.13 18.22
CA LEU A 359 8.04 -11.30 17.35
C LEU A 359 8.58 -11.02 15.95
N ASP A 360 8.13 -9.93 15.32
CA ASP A 360 8.38 -9.64 13.90
C ASP A 360 9.30 -8.43 13.66
N GLY A 361 9.80 -7.80 14.73
CA GLY A 361 10.76 -6.70 14.67
C GLY A 361 10.16 -5.33 14.39
N GLU A 362 10.93 -4.27 14.68
CA GLU A 362 10.46 -2.87 14.63
C GLU A 362 10.15 -2.39 13.20
N LYS A 363 10.93 -2.82 12.20
CA LYS A 363 10.84 -2.37 10.80
C LYS A 363 9.81 -3.13 9.95
N SER A 364 8.93 -3.91 10.56
CA SER A 364 7.90 -4.71 9.88
C SER A 364 6.59 -3.93 9.63
N CYS A 365 5.66 -4.55 8.88
CA CYS A 365 4.30 -4.05 8.74
C CYS A 365 3.67 -3.68 10.09
N GLN A 366 3.00 -2.52 10.16
CA GLN A 366 2.21 -2.16 11.34
C GLN A 366 1.09 -3.18 11.61
N LYS A 367 0.48 -3.71 10.54
CA LYS A 367 -0.58 -4.70 10.64
C LYS A 367 -0.37 -5.83 9.65
N PHE A 368 -0.71 -7.03 10.09
CA PHE A 368 -0.81 -8.21 9.25
C PHE A 368 -2.27 -8.51 8.93
N PHE A 369 -2.49 -9.19 7.80
CA PHE A 369 -3.83 -9.51 7.33
C PHE A 369 -3.99 -11.00 7.11
N LYS A 370 -5.20 -11.51 7.37
CA LYS A 370 -5.61 -12.87 7.03
C LYS A 370 -6.99 -12.79 6.39
N VAL A 371 -7.13 -13.36 5.20
CA VAL A 371 -8.39 -13.35 4.46
C VAL A 371 -8.95 -14.76 4.38
N LEU A 372 -10.23 -14.91 4.68
CA LEU A 372 -10.91 -16.19 4.67
C LEU A 372 -12.13 -16.16 3.75
N PHE A 373 -12.32 -17.26 3.02
CA PHE A 373 -13.60 -17.63 2.43
C PHE A 373 -14.24 -18.71 3.28
N ALA A 374 -15.44 -18.44 3.79
CA ALA A 374 -16.12 -19.31 4.74
C ALA A 374 -17.53 -19.70 4.29
N THR A 375 -17.90 -20.93 4.64
CA THR A 375 -19.22 -21.55 4.45
C THR A 375 -19.63 -22.31 5.72
N GLY A 376 -20.89 -22.70 5.80
CA GLY A 376 -21.43 -23.55 6.87
C GLY A 376 -21.25 -25.04 6.57
N GLY A 377 -21.35 -25.87 7.60
CA GLY A 377 -21.27 -27.33 7.48
C GLY A 377 -19.95 -27.94 7.96
N GLY A 378 -19.15 -27.20 8.72
CA GLY A 378 -18.04 -27.78 9.48
C GLY A 378 -18.52 -28.73 10.59
N LYS A 379 -17.68 -29.63 11.07
CA LYS A 379 -17.96 -30.60 12.15
C LYS A 379 -17.99 -29.97 13.55
N GLY A 380 -17.99 -28.63 13.63
CA GLY A 380 -18.13 -27.88 14.88
C GLY A 380 -16.82 -27.45 15.55
N GLY A 381 -15.66 -27.55 14.86
CA GLY A 381 -14.34 -27.18 15.40
C GLY A 381 -13.45 -26.42 14.41
N GLN A 382 -12.33 -25.88 14.91
CA GLN A 382 -11.34 -25.08 14.15
C GLN A 382 -10.57 -25.88 13.07
N GLU A 383 -10.63 -27.22 13.11
CA GLU A 383 -9.95 -28.13 12.18
C GLU A 383 -10.43 -27.98 10.71
N ASP A 384 -11.61 -27.40 10.50
CA ASP A 384 -12.17 -27.14 9.17
C ASP A 384 -11.68 -25.80 8.56
N ILE A 385 -10.70 -25.14 9.18
CA ILE A 385 -10.03 -23.96 8.64
C ILE A 385 -8.64 -24.35 8.14
N GLN A 386 -8.47 -24.36 6.81
CA GLN A 386 -7.20 -24.68 6.19
C GLN A 386 -6.46 -23.40 5.81
N MET A 387 -5.28 -23.19 6.40
CA MET A 387 -4.37 -22.13 5.95
C MET A 387 -3.62 -22.63 4.72
N LYS A 388 -3.68 -21.84 3.65
CA LYS A 388 -2.85 -22.08 2.46
C LYS A 388 -1.49 -21.45 2.64
N GLU A 389 -0.46 -22.27 2.64
CA GLU A 389 0.92 -21.84 2.50
C GLU A 389 1.27 -21.69 1.02
N GLU A 390 2.02 -20.64 0.70
CA GLU A 390 2.57 -20.42 -0.63
C GLU A 390 4.05 -20.82 -0.64
N THR A 391 4.49 -21.51 -1.68
CA THR A 391 5.86 -22.00 -1.79
C THR A 391 6.86 -20.84 -1.76
N GLY A 392 7.61 -20.70 -0.65
CA GLY A 392 8.67 -19.72 -0.49
C GLY A 392 8.34 -18.51 0.39
N LEU A 393 7.13 -18.43 0.99
CA LEU A 393 6.81 -17.47 2.05
C LEU A 393 6.58 -18.15 3.38
N HIS A 394 6.65 -17.38 4.47
CA HIS A 394 6.40 -17.84 5.82
C HIS A 394 5.24 -17.03 6.43
N THR A 395 4.51 -17.64 7.35
CA THR A 395 3.50 -16.93 8.13
C THR A 395 4.22 -16.06 9.16
N PRO A 396 3.90 -14.76 9.31
CA PRO A 396 4.52 -13.92 10.34
C PRO A 396 4.24 -14.47 11.75
N LYS A 397 5.20 -14.32 12.66
CA LYS A 397 5.10 -14.89 14.02
C LYS A 397 3.96 -14.27 14.82
N THR A 398 3.63 -13.00 14.58
CA THR A 398 2.43 -12.36 15.16
C THR A 398 1.17 -13.13 14.80
N VAL A 399 1.03 -13.56 13.54
CA VAL A 399 -0.17 -14.27 13.08
C VAL A 399 -0.26 -15.66 13.72
N GLU A 400 0.88 -16.32 13.94
CA GLU A 400 0.95 -17.62 14.63
C GLU A 400 0.69 -17.52 16.14
N ALA A 401 1.17 -16.45 16.78
CA ALA A 401 1.06 -16.25 18.23
C ALA A 401 -0.36 -15.84 18.67
N ILE A 402 -1.16 -15.27 17.77
CA ILE A 402 -2.53 -14.88 18.09
C ILE A 402 -3.38 -16.12 18.41
N HIS A 403 -4.15 -16.01 19.49
CA HIS A 403 -4.96 -17.08 20.10
C HIS A 403 -4.20 -18.32 20.57
N GLN A 404 -2.94 -18.19 21.01
CA GLN A 404 -2.17 -19.35 21.50
C GLN A 404 -2.09 -20.49 20.45
N GLY A 405 -2.07 -20.14 19.16
CA GLY A 405 -2.06 -21.08 18.03
C GLY A 405 -3.45 -21.51 17.51
N LEU A 406 -4.55 -20.97 18.04
CA LEU A 406 -5.91 -21.25 17.55
C LEU A 406 -6.26 -20.39 16.33
N THR A 407 -6.96 -20.96 15.35
CA THR A 407 -7.15 -20.31 14.03
C THR A 407 -8.12 -19.12 14.03
N ILE A 408 -9.12 -19.12 14.94
CA ILE A 408 -10.15 -18.07 15.19
C ILE A 408 -10.71 -18.25 16.61
N SER A 409 -10.99 -17.17 17.35
CA SER A 409 -11.79 -17.25 18.59
C SER A 409 -13.22 -17.75 18.33
N PRO A 410 -13.74 -18.75 19.09
CA PRO A 410 -15.10 -19.23 18.92
C PRO A 410 -16.16 -18.20 19.35
N SER A 411 -15.80 -17.22 20.21
CA SER A 411 -16.71 -16.20 20.71
C SER A 411 -16.17 -14.79 20.43
N TYR A 412 -17.05 -13.92 19.93
CA TYR A 412 -16.69 -12.54 19.58
C TYR A 412 -17.84 -11.58 19.85
N TYR A 413 -17.49 -10.33 20.14
CA TYR A 413 -18.42 -9.22 20.12
C TYR A 413 -18.53 -8.70 18.69
N SER A 414 -19.75 -8.60 18.18
CA SER A 414 -20.04 -8.10 16.83
C SER A 414 -20.82 -6.79 16.88
N LYS A 415 -20.52 -5.88 15.95
CA LYS A 415 -21.40 -4.75 15.62
C LYS A 415 -21.64 -4.69 14.11
N CYS A 416 -22.91 -4.66 13.72
CA CYS A 416 -23.28 -4.65 12.30
C CYS A 416 -23.28 -3.24 11.69
N PHE A 417 -22.97 -3.17 10.39
CA PHE A 417 -23.03 -1.96 9.58
C PHE A 417 -23.46 -2.26 8.14
N GLY A 418 -23.84 -1.23 7.40
CA GLY A 418 -24.27 -1.26 6.00
C GLY A 418 -23.12 -1.01 5.00
N GLY A 419 -23.48 -0.83 3.73
CA GLY A 419 -22.55 -0.38 2.68
C GLY A 419 -21.57 -1.43 2.14
N ASN A 420 -20.51 -0.94 1.49
CA ASN A 420 -19.45 -1.77 0.91
C ASN A 420 -18.16 -1.65 1.72
N ALA A 421 -17.78 -2.68 2.47
CA ALA A 421 -16.62 -2.61 3.35
C ALA A 421 -15.33 -2.19 2.61
N TYR A 422 -15.15 -2.62 1.36
CA TYR A 422 -14.01 -2.21 0.54
C TYR A 422 -13.96 -0.69 0.25
N TYR A 423 -15.11 -0.03 0.06
CA TYR A 423 -15.19 1.41 -0.26
C TYR A 423 -15.37 2.28 0.98
N GLU A 424 -15.49 1.67 2.17
CA GLU A 424 -15.92 2.30 3.41
C GLU A 424 -14.94 2.07 4.58
N PRO A 425 -13.62 2.31 4.41
CA PRO A 425 -12.66 2.12 5.50
C PRO A 425 -13.00 3.01 6.71
N THR A 426 -13.54 4.21 6.48
CA THR A 426 -13.97 5.13 7.55
C THR A 426 -15.14 4.57 8.37
N THR A 427 -16.12 3.95 7.71
CA THR A 427 -17.26 3.30 8.40
C THR A 427 -16.77 2.09 9.20
N ILE A 428 -15.86 1.29 8.65
CA ILE A 428 -15.21 0.19 9.39
C ILE A 428 -14.52 0.74 10.64
N THR A 429 -13.65 1.73 10.46
CA THR A 429 -12.86 2.33 11.55
C THR A 429 -13.73 2.89 12.66
N SER A 430 -14.75 3.64 12.29
CA SER A 430 -15.68 4.26 13.24
C SER A 430 -16.53 3.20 13.96
N THR A 431 -17.01 2.18 13.24
CA THR A 431 -17.84 1.10 13.83
C THR A 431 -17.05 0.30 14.87
N ALA A 432 -15.79 -0.04 14.58
CA ALA A 432 -14.94 -0.74 15.54
C ALA A 432 -14.61 0.13 16.75
N LYS A 433 -14.31 1.42 16.55
CA LYS A 433 -14.08 2.37 17.65
C LYS A 433 -15.28 2.45 18.58
N MET A 434 -16.48 2.61 18.01
CA MET A 434 -17.74 2.60 18.78
C MET A 434 -17.92 1.29 19.56
N LEU A 435 -17.67 0.14 18.93
CA LEU A 435 -17.78 -1.16 19.59
C LEU A 435 -16.81 -1.26 20.78
N MET A 436 -15.54 -0.95 20.57
CA MET A 436 -14.51 -0.98 21.63
C MET A 436 -14.83 -0.04 22.78
N GLU A 437 -15.25 1.20 22.49
CA GLU A 437 -15.62 2.18 23.52
C GLU A 437 -16.79 1.66 24.39
N ARG A 438 -17.85 1.16 23.76
CA ARG A 438 -19.01 0.59 24.49
C ARG A 438 -18.65 -0.63 25.34
N LEU A 439 -17.74 -1.47 24.85
CA LEU A 439 -17.24 -2.62 25.60
C LEU A 439 -16.37 -2.18 26.80
N ARG A 440 -15.47 -1.22 26.60
CA ARG A 440 -14.62 -0.63 27.67
C ARG A 440 -15.46 0.04 28.76
N ASP A 441 -16.47 0.83 28.37
CA ASP A 441 -17.42 1.48 29.30
C ASP A 441 -18.11 0.47 30.25
N LYS A 442 -18.32 -0.76 29.77
CA LYS A 442 -18.95 -1.85 30.51
C LYS A 442 -17.96 -2.89 31.02
N LYS A 443 -16.66 -2.55 31.03
CA LYS A 443 -15.56 -3.38 31.53
C LYS A 443 -15.57 -4.80 30.94
N LYS A 444 -15.86 -4.91 29.64
CA LYS A 444 -15.74 -6.17 28.91
C LYS A 444 -14.31 -6.33 28.43
N CYS A 445 -13.78 -7.53 28.57
CA CYS A 445 -12.47 -7.90 28.03
C CYS A 445 -12.63 -8.45 26.61
N PHE A 446 -11.70 -8.04 25.74
CA PHE A 446 -11.69 -8.38 24.32
C PHE A 446 -10.27 -8.23 23.78
N LEU A 447 -10.01 -8.82 22.62
CA LEU A 447 -8.71 -8.73 21.95
C LEU A 447 -8.74 -7.55 20.99
N GLY A 448 -8.20 -6.40 21.43
CA GLY A 448 -8.21 -5.18 20.61
C GLY A 448 -7.30 -5.27 19.40
N ASP A 449 -6.18 -5.99 19.51
CA ASP A 449 -5.16 -6.22 18.49
C ASP A 449 -5.60 -7.16 17.36
N HIS A 450 -6.82 -7.72 17.39
CA HIS A 450 -7.36 -8.60 16.36
C HIS A 450 -8.80 -8.23 16.02
N ILE A 451 -9.01 -7.70 14.81
CA ILE A 451 -10.33 -7.26 14.33
C ILE A 451 -10.67 -7.95 13.03
N SER A 452 -11.88 -8.53 12.97
CA SER A 452 -12.39 -9.13 11.75
C SER A 452 -13.45 -8.24 11.09
N VAL A 453 -13.24 -7.91 9.82
CA VAL A 453 -14.25 -7.30 8.95
C VAL A 453 -14.94 -8.42 8.18
N VAL A 454 -16.23 -8.62 8.43
CA VAL A 454 -17.01 -9.70 7.84
C VAL A 454 -17.97 -9.13 6.80
N GLU A 455 -17.82 -9.57 5.55
CA GLU A 455 -18.74 -9.24 4.46
C GLU A 455 -19.60 -10.48 4.13
N TYR A 456 -20.92 -10.34 4.23
CA TYR A 456 -21.87 -11.35 3.75
C TYR A 456 -22.30 -11.00 2.31
N HIS A 457 -22.24 -11.97 1.40
CA HIS A 457 -22.53 -11.78 -0.04
C HIS A 457 -21.70 -10.63 -0.69
N PRO A 458 -20.36 -10.71 -0.69
CA PRO A 458 -19.47 -9.55 -0.83
C PRO A 458 -19.41 -8.85 -2.21
N GLN A 459 -20.09 -9.35 -3.24
CA GLN A 459 -19.89 -8.84 -4.62
C GLN A 459 -21.20 -8.60 -5.40
N SER A 460 -21.97 -9.62 -5.76
CA SER A 460 -23.12 -9.45 -6.67
C SER A 460 -24.36 -8.80 -6.04
N ARG A 461 -24.42 -8.63 -4.71
CA ARG A 461 -25.49 -7.91 -3.99
C ARG A 461 -25.12 -6.44 -3.82
N MET A 462 -25.88 -5.53 -4.43
CA MET A 462 -25.61 -4.08 -4.36
C MET A 462 -26.33 -3.39 -3.21
N PHE A 463 -27.55 -3.82 -2.85
CA PHE A 463 -28.39 -3.15 -1.85
C PHE A 463 -28.54 -3.95 -0.55
N ASP A 464 -28.75 -3.23 0.56
CA ASP A 464 -28.91 -3.75 1.92
C ASP A 464 -27.83 -4.77 2.27
N ARG A 465 -26.57 -4.36 2.12
CA ARG A 465 -25.42 -5.22 2.40
C ARG A 465 -25.15 -5.28 3.89
N TYR A 466 -25.04 -6.50 4.40
CA TYR A 466 -24.83 -6.74 5.81
C TYR A 466 -23.37 -7.08 6.08
N ASN A 467 -22.72 -6.22 6.85
CA ASN A 467 -21.34 -6.40 7.26
C ASN A 467 -21.25 -6.36 8.79
N GLU A 468 -20.20 -6.96 9.33
CA GLU A 468 -19.93 -6.94 10.77
C GLU A 468 -18.48 -6.58 11.06
N ILE A 469 -18.28 -5.85 12.16
CA ILE A 469 -16.99 -5.76 12.84
C ILE A 469 -17.04 -6.70 14.02
N ASN A 470 -16.10 -7.64 14.07
CA ASN A 470 -15.96 -8.59 15.16
C ASN A 470 -14.66 -8.35 15.93
N LEU A 471 -14.78 -8.33 17.25
CA LEU A 471 -13.68 -8.32 18.21
C LEU A 471 -13.75 -9.61 19.01
N ASP A 472 -12.65 -10.33 19.15
CA ASP A 472 -12.69 -11.57 19.90
C ASP A 472 -13.00 -11.30 21.37
N ALA A 473 -13.92 -12.09 21.91
CA ALA A 473 -14.32 -11.99 23.28
C ALA A 473 -13.32 -12.76 24.15
N ASP A 474 -12.71 -12.05 25.10
CA ASP A 474 -11.89 -12.64 26.15
C ASP A 474 -12.75 -12.63 27.42
N LEU A 475 -13.53 -13.70 27.61
CA LEU A 475 -14.64 -13.69 28.58
C LEU A 475 -14.17 -13.70 30.04
N ASP A 476 -12.98 -14.22 30.30
CA ASP A 476 -12.33 -14.29 31.61
C ASP A 476 -11.16 -13.32 31.77
N CYS A 477 -10.87 -12.51 30.74
CA CYS A 477 -9.79 -11.54 30.72
C CYS A 477 -8.38 -12.16 30.83
N SER A 478 -8.23 -13.45 30.53
CA SER A 478 -6.96 -14.16 30.72
C SER A 478 -5.88 -13.69 29.75
N ASP A 479 -6.30 -13.19 28.58
CA ASP A 479 -5.44 -12.94 27.45
C ASP A 479 -5.10 -11.45 27.27
N GLN A 480 -5.29 -10.61 28.30
CA GLN A 480 -5.10 -9.16 28.19
C GLN A 480 -3.63 -8.70 28.32
N GLU A 481 -2.78 -9.49 28.99
CA GLU A 481 -1.41 -9.08 29.32
C GLU A 481 -0.44 -9.17 28.12
N GLY A 482 0.52 -8.25 28.04
CA GLY A 482 1.57 -8.26 26.99
C GLY A 482 1.10 -7.87 25.58
N ARG A 483 -0.16 -7.45 25.41
CA ARG A 483 -0.68 -7.05 24.09
C ARG A 483 -0.34 -5.60 23.75
N PRO A 484 -0.08 -5.29 22.46
CA PRO A 484 0.25 -3.94 22.05
C PRO A 484 -0.93 -2.98 22.28
N PRO A 485 -0.66 -1.69 22.57
CA PRO A 485 -1.72 -0.68 22.68
C PRO A 485 -2.41 -0.53 21.33
N PHE A 486 -3.73 -0.76 21.32
CA PHE A 486 -4.47 -0.79 20.07
C PHE A 486 -5.17 0.52 19.75
N THR A 487 -4.84 1.09 18.59
CA THR A 487 -5.59 2.15 17.93
C THR A 487 -6.08 1.67 16.57
N PHE A 488 -7.40 1.59 16.39
CA PHE A 488 -7.93 1.06 15.14
C PHE A 488 -7.80 2.05 13.99
N HIS A 489 -7.01 1.65 13.00
CA HIS A 489 -6.85 2.28 11.70
C HIS A 489 -6.56 1.17 10.70
N LEU A 490 -7.22 1.16 9.54
CA LEU A 490 -6.92 0.22 8.47
C LEU A 490 -5.98 0.90 7.46
N PRO A 491 -4.69 0.49 7.38
CA PRO A 491 -3.80 1.03 6.36
C PRO A 491 -4.31 0.65 4.96
N VAL A 492 -4.50 1.65 4.11
CA VAL A 492 -4.88 1.48 2.69
C VAL A 492 -3.70 1.85 1.80
N SER A 493 -3.50 1.11 0.71
CA SER A 493 -2.38 1.31 -0.21
C SER A 493 -2.51 2.64 -0.97
N LYS A 494 -1.40 3.11 -1.55
CA LYS A 494 -1.42 4.27 -2.47
C LYS A 494 -2.31 4.00 -3.69
N ASP A 495 -2.43 2.75 -4.11
CA ASP A 495 -3.27 2.34 -5.23
C ASP A 495 -4.78 2.41 -4.92
N TYR A 496 -5.17 2.44 -3.65
CA TYR A 496 -6.57 2.50 -3.24
C TYR A 496 -7.26 3.77 -3.73
N SER A 497 -6.60 4.93 -3.64
CA SER A 497 -7.13 6.22 -4.10
C SER A 497 -6.69 6.57 -5.52
N ARG A 498 -5.96 5.68 -6.19
CA ARG A 498 -5.38 5.95 -7.51
C ARG A 498 -6.47 5.85 -8.58
N THR A 499 -6.77 6.99 -9.21
CA THR A 499 -7.65 7.10 -10.37
C THR A 499 -6.94 6.69 -11.66
N GLU A 500 -5.62 6.93 -11.74
CA GLU A 500 -4.79 6.59 -12.89
C GLU A 500 -4.49 5.10 -12.99
N ALA A 501 -4.28 4.64 -14.22
CA ALA A 501 -3.81 3.29 -14.49
C ALA A 501 -2.46 2.99 -13.87
N ARG A 502 -2.24 1.73 -13.47
CA ARG A 502 -0.88 1.25 -13.20
C ARG A 502 -0.02 1.28 -14.48
N PRO A 503 1.28 1.60 -14.38
CA PRO A 503 2.19 1.53 -15.52
C PRO A 503 2.21 0.11 -16.09
N SER A 504 2.08 0.00 -17.41
CA SER A 504 2.20 -1.26 -18.16
C SER A 504 3.08 -1.06 -19.38
N LEU A 505 3.62 -2.16 -19.91
CA LEU A 505 4.47 -2.13 -21.09
C LEU A 505 3.71 -1.66 -22.35
N GLY A 506 2.42 -1.98 -22.48
CA GLY A 506 1.60 -1.61 -23.65
C GLY A 506 2.25 -2.04 -24.97
N ASP A 507 2.06 -1.24 -26.03
CA ASP A 507 2.58 -1.48 -27.39
C ASP A 507 4.11 -1.47 -27.50
N ARG A 508 4.83 -1.09 -26.44
CA ARG A 508 6.29 -0.98 -26.46
C ARG A 508 6.95 -2.35 -26.67
N CYS A 509 6.31 -3.41 -26.19
CA CYS A 509 6.74 -4.79 -26.41
C CYS A 509 6.07 -5.44 -27.65
N ASP A 510 5.18 -4.74 -28.34
CA ASP A 510 4.66 -5.22 -29.64
C ASP A 510 5.56 -4.76 -30.80
N THR A 511 6.25 -3.64 -30.61
CA THR A 511 7.17 -3.04 -31.61
C THR A 511 8.63 -3.43 -31.40
N HIS A 512 9.00 -3.93 -30.23
CA HIS A 512 10.36 -4.36 -29.87
C HIS A 512 10.32 -5.72 -29.19
N GLU A 513 11.38 -6.51 -29.36
CA GLU A 513 11.55 -7.78 -28.63
C GLU A 513 11.86 -7.47 -27.15
N CYS A 514 11.00 -7.97 -26.25
CA CYS A 514 11.10 -7.81 -24.80
C CYS A 514 11.44 -9.14 -24.12
N GLU A 515 12.12 -9.08 -22.98
CA GLU A 515 12.46 -10.25 -22.15
C GLU A 515 11.24 -11.10 -21.77
N GLU A 516 11.38 -12.42 -21.91
CA GLU A 516 10.39 -13.39 -21.42
C GLU A 516 10.55 -13.61 -19.91
N LEU A 517 9.79 -12.86 -19.12
CA LEU A 517 9.80 -12.96 -17.66
C LEU A 517 8.62 -13.80 -17.15
N SER A 518 8.87 -14.66 -16.16
CA SER A 518 7.81 -15.39 -15.46
C SER A 518 7.52 -14.77 -14.09
N VAL A 519 6.26 -14.47 -13.80
CA VAL A 519 5.85 -13.91 -12.49
C VAL A 519 5.66 -15.07 -11.52
N ILE A 520 6.49 -15.12 -10.48
CA ILE A 520 6.39 -16.11 -9.40
C ILE A 520 5.29 -15.69 -8.43
N MET A 521 5.30 -14.43 -8.02
CA MET A 521 4.45 -13.91 -6.95
C MET A 521 4.19 -12.43 -7.14
N LYS A 522 3.02 -11.96 -6.69
CA LYS A 522 2.66 -10.54 -6.71
C LYS A 522 2.47 -10.05 -5.28
N LEU A 523 3.12 -8.94 -4.93
CA LEU A 523 3.13 -8.43 -3.55
C LEU A 523 2.12 -7.27 -3.41
N LYS A 524 2.46 -6.08 -3.93
CA LYS A 524 1.67 -4.83 -3.83
C LYS A 524 2.20 -3.77 -4.79
N ASN A 525 1.47 -2.68 -5.09
CA ASN A 525 1.99 -1.47 -5.75
C ASN A 525 2.80 -1.74 -7.05
N ASN A 526 2.38 -2.71 -7.88
CA ASN A 526 3.14 -3.20 -9.05
C ASN A 526 4.45 -3.94 -8.77
N LEU A 527 4.83 -4.13 -7.51
CA LEU A 527 5.93 -4.97 -7.06
C LEU A 527 5.58 -6.46 -7.21
N LYS A 528 6.45 -7.19 -7.89
CA LYS A 528 6.30 -8.62 -8.17
C LYS A 528 7.64 -9.32 -8.02
N ILE A 529 7.61 -10.59 -7.66
CA ILE A 529 8.77 -11.47 -7.77
C ILE A 529 8.70 -12.12 -9.13
N ILE A 530 9.76 -11.93 -9.92
CA ILE A 530 9.93 -12.52 -11.24
C ILE A 530 11.08 -13.51 -11.21
N ASP A 531 10.99 -14.53 -12.06
CA ASP A 531 12.11 -15.39 -12.42
C ASP A 531 12.72 -14.88 -13.72
N TYR A 532 14.02 -14.61 -13.68
CA TYR A 532 14.78 -14.22 -14.85
C TYR A 532 15.47 -15.46 -15.44
N LYS A 533 15.01 -15.92 -16.60
CA LYS A 533 15.66 -17.03 -17.32
C LYS A 533 16.94 -16.50 -17.92
N GLY A 534 18.10 -17.07 -17.57
CA GLY A 534 19.42 -16.58 -17.98
C GLY A 534 19.52 -16.25 -19.49
N GLU A 535 19.43 -14.97 -19.82
CA GLU A 535 19.69 -14.45 -21.16
C GLU A 535 21.16 -14.08 -21.31
N LYS A 536 21.64 -14.02 -22.57
CA LYS A 536 23.01 -13.60 -22.88
C LYS A 536 23.06 -12.08 -22.91
N TRP A 537 23.67 -11.49 -21.89
CA TRP A 537 23.85 -10.05 -21.80
C TRP A 537 25.07 -9.57 -22.57
N ILE A 538 24.90 -8.47 -23.32
CA ILE A 538 26.01 -7.66 -23.82
C ILE A 538 26.07 -6.41 -22.94
N TYR A 539 27.18 -6.20 -22.26
CA TYR A 539 27.35 -5.03 -21.40
C TYR A 539 28.60 -4.25 -21.78
N ALA A 540 28.54 -2.94 -21.59
CA ALA A 540 29.68 -2.04 -21.70
C ALA A 540 29.97 -1.43 -20.34
N LYS A 541 31.22 -1.56 -19.88
CA LYS A 541 31.69 -0.82 -18.70
C LYS A 541 32.10 0.58 -19.16
N GLY A 542 31.59 1.62 -18.50
CA GLY A 542 32.00 3.00 -18.77
C GLY A 542 33.53 3.11 -18.72
N ALA A 543 34.13 3.65 -19.79
CA ALA A 543 35.58 3.66 -19.99
C ALA A 543 36.37 4.52 -18.97
N SER A 544 35.70 5.26 -18.09
CA SER A 544 36.30 6.12 -17.05
C SER A 544 35.33 6.37 -15.89
N GLU A 545 35.87 6.70 -14.70
CA GLU A 545 35.09 7.27 -13.60
C GLU A 545 34.31 8.50 -14.12
N SER A 546 33.02 8.59 -13.78
CA SER A 546 32.13 9.66 -14.26
C SER A 546 31.56 10.43 -13.07
N CYS A 547 31.42 11.75 -13.23
CA CYS A 547 31.04 12.64 -12.12
C CYS A 547 29.52 12.71 -11.90
N SER A 548 28.74 12.16 -12.84
CA SER A 548 27.28 12.06 -12.75
C SER A 548 26.75 10.78 -13.40
N TYR A 549 25.55 10.36 -13.00
CA TYR A 549 24.86 9.20 -13.55
C TYR A 549 24.58 9.30 -15.06
N PRO A 550 24.07 10.43 -15.61
CA PRO A 550 23.86 10.56 -17.05
C PRO A 550 25.14 10.45 -17.86
N GLU A 551 26.24 11.06 -17.39
CA GLU A 551 27.54 10.99 -18.07
C GLU A 551 28.10 9.56 -18.11
N ALA A 552 27.96 8.81 -17.01
CA ALA A 552 28.37 7.41 -16.96
C ALA A 552 27.58 6.54 -17.95
N PHE A 553 26.27 6.79 -18.03
CA PHE A 553 25.36 6.09 -18.92
C PHE A 553 25.68 6.35 -20.39
N GLU A 554 25.82 7.61 -20.80
CA GLU A 554 26.15 7.95 -22.20
C GLU A 554 27.46 7.32 -22.67
N LYS A 555 28.49 7.33 -21.81
CA LYS A 555 29.78 6.70 -22.13
C LYS A 555 29.64 5.19 -22.35
N ALA A 556 28.88 4.50 -21.51
CA ALA A 556 28.64 3.06 -21.65
C ALA A 556 27.77 2.76 -22.88
N LEU A 557 26.72 3.54 -23.10
CA LEU A 557 25.78 3.37 -24.22
C LEU A 557 26.48 3.54 -25.57
N ASN A 558 27.36 4.52 -25.72
CA ASN A 558 28.09 4.74 -26.97
C ASN A 558 28.95 3.53 -27.38
N SER A 559 29.60 2.88 -26.41
CA SER A 559 30.35 1.65 -26.67
C SER A 559 29.44 0.50 -27.11
N LEU A 560 28.29 0.35 -26.45
CA LEU A 560 27.30 -0.67 -26.80
C LEU A 560 26.69 -0.43 -28.19
N LEU A 561 26.25 0.79 -28.48
CA LEU A 561 25.71 1.17 -29.79
C LEU A 561 26.72 0.97 -30.91
N SER A 562 28.01 1.23 -30.66
CA SER A 562 29.05 0.98 -31.65
C SER A 562 29.16 -0.50 -31.99
N TYR A 563 29.08 -1.39 -30.98
CA TYR A 563 29.10 -2.83 -31.18
C TYR A 563 27.85 -3.31 -31.94
N LEU A 564 26.66 -2.86 -31.52
CA LEU A 564 25.38 -3.24 -32.14
C LEU A 564 25.27 -2.78 -33.60
N ASN A 565 25.86 -1.64 -33.96
CA ASN A 565 25.88 -1.10 -35.32
C ASN A 565 27.00 -1.69 -36.21
N GLY A 566 27.45 -2.92 -35.94
CA GLY A 566 28.38 -3.62 -36.82
C GLY A 566 29.87 -3.38 -36.56
N LYS A 567 30.27 -2.71 -35.46
CA LYS A 567 31.67 -2.79 -34.99
C LYS A 567 31.86 -3.99 -34.07
N ASN A 568 31.57 -5.16 -34.60
CA ASN A 568 31.81 -6.47 -34.01
C ASN A 568 32.56 -7.34 -35.02
N GLU A 569 33.10 -8.48 -34.58
CA GLU A 569 33.96 -9.34 -35.43
C GLU A 569 33.25 -9.80 -36.72
N ASP A 570 31.92 -9.93 -36.68
CA ASP A 570 31.09 -10.39 -37.80
C ASP A 570 30.60 -9.25 -38.72
N ASN A 571 30.93 -7.99 -38.41
CA ASN A 571 30.38 -6.78 -39.07
C ASN A 571 28.84 -6.81 -39.20
N SER A 572 28.16 -7.45 -38.26
CA SER A 572 26.71 -7.65 -38.31
C SER A 572 25.98 -6.60 -37.49
N THR A 573 24.85 -6.11 -37.98
CA THR A 573 23.96 -5.24 -37.19
C THR A 573 23.06 -6.10 -36.31
N ILE A 574 22.99 -5.77 -35.03
CA ILE A 574 22.17 -6.46 -34.04
C ILE A 574 21.11 -5.46 -33.54
N ASP A 575 19.85 -5.87 -33.59
CA ASP A 575 18.75 -5.06 -33.09
C ASP A 575 18.82 -4.97 -31.55
N MET A 576 18.61 -3.76 -31.02
CA MET A 576 18.62 -3.52 -29.57
C MET A 576 17.26 -3.93 -28.98
N THR A 577 17.28 -4.78 -27.96
CA THR A 577 16.10 -5.17 -27.19
C THR A 577 15.77 -4.11 -26.12
N THR A 578 14.54 -4.15 -25.59
CA THR A 578 14.12 -3.28 -24.49
C THR A 578 13.65 -4.09 -23.28
N PRO A 579 13.88 -3.59 -22.05
CA PRO A 579 14.48 -2.30 -21.71
C PRO A 579 16.01 -2.32 -21.72
N LEU A 580 16.62 -1.14 -21.86
CA LEU A 580 18.05 -0.98 -21.66
C LEU A 580 18.34 -0.88 -20.16
N TYR A 581 19.06 -1.86 -19.61
CA TYR A 581 19.38 -1.90 -18.19
C TYR A 581 20.71 -1.23 -17.84
N ILE A 582 20.69 -0.58 -16.68
CA ILE A 582 21.83 0.07 -16.07
C ILE A 582 21.99 -0.54 -14.68
N LYS A 583 23.14 -1.16 -14.44
CA LYS A 583 23.48 -1.72 -13.14
C LYS A 583 24.05 -0.62 -12.24
N VAL A 584 23.37 -0.33 -11.13
CA VAL A 584 23.69 0.83 -10.27
C VAL A 584 24.79 0.50 -9.25
N VAL A 585 24.97 -0.77 -8.88
CA VAL A 585 25.99 -1.25 -7.92
C VAL A 585 26.58 -2.61 -8.38
N VAL A 586 27.90 -2.82 -8.22
CA VAL A 586 28.67 -4.00 -8.70
C VAL A 586 28.87 -4.97 -7.53
N LEU A 587 28.55 -6.28 -7.57
CA LEU A 587 29.42 -7.38 -8.00
C LEU A 587 28.63 -8.71 -7.92
N ARG A 588 28.13 -9.22 -9.06
CA ARG A 588 27.89 -10.64 -9.41
C ARG A 588 27.10 -10.73 -10.72
N GLU A 589 27.43 -11.75 -11.52
CA GLU A 589 26.58 -12.23 -12.61
C GLU A 589 25.64 -13.25 -11.97
N ASP A 590 24.35 -12.98 -11.92
CA ASP A 590 23.40 -13.94 -11.34
C ASP A 590 22.21 -14.14 -12.28
N GLU A 591 22.05 -15.38 -12.75
CA GLU A 591 20.72 -15.95 -12.95
C GLU A 591 20.01 -15.95 -11.60
N GLY A 592 18.76 -15.48 -11.53
CA GLY A 592 18.11 -15.35 -10.24
C GLY A 592 16.70 -14.79 -10.27
N ARG A 593 16.10 -14.73 -9.07
CA ARG A 593 14.80 -14.11 -8.84
C ARG A 593 14.99 -12.65 -8.50
N PHE A 594 14.13 -11.80 -9.04
CA PHE A 594 14.18 -10.36 -8.80
C PHE A 594 12.83 -9.84 -8.35
N PHE A 595 12.85 -8.86 -7.45
CA PHE A 595 11.73 -7.97 -7.26
C PHE A 595 11.70 -6.97 -8.40
N ARG A 596 10.60 -6.94 -9.15
CA ARG A 596 10.38 -6.01 -10.25
C ARG A 596 9.32 -5.00 -9.87
N PHE A 597 9.61 -3.72 -10.10
CA PHE A 597 8.69 -2.60 -9.93
C PHE A 597 8.80 -1.64 -11.13
N MET A 598 7.68 -1.15 -11.65
CA MET A 598 7.66 -0.20 -12.77
C MET A 598 7.05 1.13 -12.36
N PHE A 599 7.62 2.22 -12.88
CA PHE A 599 7.10 3.57 -12.70
C PHE A 599 7.28 4.40 -13.97
N LYS A 600 6.45 5.44 -14.12
CA LYS A 600 6.63 6.48 -15.13
C LYS A 600 7.09 7.75 -14.45
N GLY A 601 8.00 8.48 -15.07
CA GLY A 601 8.46 9.77 -14.56
C GLY A 601 9.84 10.13 -15.09
N ASN A 602 10.57 10.95 -14.34
CA ASN A 602 11.93 11.34 -14.68
C ASN A 602 12.94 10.42 -13.98
N VAL A 603 14.11 10.20 -14.60
CA VAL A 603 15.20 9.41 -13.99
C VAL A 603 15.61 9.93 -12.60
N ARG A 604 15.42 11.23 -12.32
CA ARG A 604 15.67 11.86 -11.00
C ARG A 604 14.75 11.33 -9.90
N ASP A 605 13.54 10.89 -10.24
CA ASP A 605 12.54 10.38 -9.30
C ASP A 605 12.83 8.94 -8.86
N THR A 606 13.69 8.23 -9.59
CA THR A 606 14.10 6.84 -9.31
C THR A 606 14.56 6.64 -7.86
N ARG A 607 15.29 7.61 -7.29
CA ARG A 607 15.77 7.51 -5.91
C ARG A 607 14.60 7.47 -4.92
N GLN A 608 13.60 8.31 -5.12
CA GLN A 608 12.43 8.34 -4.25
C GLN A 608 11.63 7.04 -4.38
N HIS A 609 11.41 6.56 -5.60
CA HIS A 609 10.74 5.27 -5.82
C HIS A 609 11.50 4.09 -5.22
N LEU A 610 12.84 4.07 -5.30
CA LEU A 610 13.67 3.04 -4.66
C LEU A 610 13.52 3.03 -3.14
N LEU A 611 13.51 4.21 -2.50
CA LEU A 611 13.29 4.31 -1.05
C LEU A 611 11.93 3.77 -0.64
N GLU A 612 10.88 4.06 -1.42
CA GLU A 612 9.53 3.54 -1.19
C GLU A 612 9.47 2.01 -1.34
N VAL A 613 10.13 1.46 -2.36
CA VAL A 613 10.21 0.01 -2.56
C VAL A 613 10.99 -0.65 -1.41
N PHE A 614 12.07 -0.04 -0.91
CA PHE A 614 12.81 -0.58 0.24
C PHE A 614 12.02 -0.54 1.54
N GLU A 615 11.25 0.52 1.80
CA GLU A 615 10.36 0.59 2.95
C GLU A 615 9.30 -0.52 2.86
N GLU A 616 8.75 -0.76 1.67
CA GLU A 616 7.81 -1.86 1.44
C GLU A 616 8.45 -3.23 1.66
N LEU A 617 9.62 -3.50 1.07
CA LEU A 617 10.35 -4.76 1.23
C LEU A 617 10.80 -5.00 2.68
N ASP A 618 11.30 -3.97 3.38
CA ASP A 618 11.65 -4.06 4.80
C ASP A 618 10.42 -4.46 5.63
N GLY A 619 9.25 -3.90 5.32
CA GLY A 619 7.98 -4.25 5.95
C GLY A 619 7.55 -5.71 5.76
N LEU A 620 7.97 -6.34 4.64
CA LEU A 620 7.63 -7.70 4.26
C LEU A 620 8.60 -8.77 4.76
N LYS A 621 9.71 -8.40 5.41
CA LYS A 621 10.67 -9.35 5.99
C LYS A 621 10.05 -10.46 6.87
N PRO A 622 9.02 -10.21 7.69
CA PRO A 622 8.36 -11.26 8.48
C PRO A 622 7.72 -12.37 7.64
N PHE A 623 7.44 -12.12 6.36
CA PHE A 623 6.90 -13.11 5.43
C PHE A 623 7.99 -13.94 4.74
N GLY A 624 9.27 -13.75 5.10
CA GLY A 624 10.41 -14.36 4.41
C GLY A 624 10.87 -13.61 3.16
N VAL A 625 10.39 -12.38 2.96
CA VAL A 625 10.77 -11.53 1.82
C VAL A 625 12.02 -10.73 2.17
N ASP A 626 13.18 -11.14 1.65
CA ASP A 626 14.46 -10.42 1.81
C ASP A 626 15.11 -10.13 0.46
N TYR A 627 15.92 -9.07 0.40
CA TYR A 627 16.46 -8.53 -0.85
C TYR A 627 17.94 -8.14 -0.71
N ASP A 628 18.66 -8.19 -1.82
CA ASP A 628 20.03 -7.70 -1.90
C ASP A 628 20.04 -6.24 -2.36
N ALA A 629 20.45 -5.34 -1.45
CA ALA A 629 20.53 -3.91 -1.71
C ALA A 629 21.69 -3.54 -2.68
N GLU A 630 22.60 -4.47 -2.97
CA GLU A 630 23.69 -4.28 -3.94
C GLU A 630 23.30 -4.80 -5.34
N GLY A 631 22.22 -5.56 -5.46
CA GLY A 631 21.71 -6.14 -6.71
C GLY A 631 20.61 -5.33 -7.39
N ILE A 632 20.82 -4.01 -7.59
CA ILE A 632 19.80 -3.12 -8.18
C ILE A 632 20.09 -2.81 -9.65
N TYR A 633 19.07 -3.02 -10.48
CA TYR A 633 19.06 -2.77 -11.91
C TYR A 633 17.96 -1.74 -12.23
N LEU A 634 18.31 -0.74 -13.03
CA LEU A 634 17.34 0.22 -13.58
C LEU A 634 17.24 0.00 -15.09
N GLY A 635 16.09 -0.49 -15.55
CA GLY A 635 15.72 -0.59 -16.96
C GLY A 635 14.98 0.65 -17.42
N ALA A 636 15.26 1.12 -18.64
CA ALA A 636 14.48 2.15 -19.32
C ALA A 636 13.93 1.63 -20.65
N TYR A 637 12.63 1.81 -20.87
CA TYR A 637 11.95 1.49 -22.14
C TYR A 637 11.90 2.69 -23.10
N ASP A 638 12.16 3.89 -22.60
CA ASP A 638 12.27 5.14 -23.35
C ASP A 638 13.68 5.71 -23.25
N SER A 639 13.98 6.75 -24.04
CA SER A 639 15.09 7.65 -23.74
C SER A 639 14.94 8.22 -22.32
N ILE A 640 16.05 8.12 -21.56
CA ILE A 640 16.13 8.54 -20.15
C ILE A 640 15.87 10.04 -19.93
N ASP A 641 15.91 10.85 -20.99
CA ASP A 641 15.70 12.30 -20.94
C ASP A 641 14.23 12.70 -21.05
N LYS A 642 13.33 11.77 -21.38
CA LYS A 642 11.89 12.07 -21.41
C LYS A 642 11.36 12.27 -19.99
N GLU A 643 10.50 13.29 -19.80
CA GLU A 643 9.88 13.56 -18.50
C GLU A 643 8.91 12.47 -18.02
N ASP A 644 8.30 11.73 -18.95
CA ASP A 644 7.36 10.64 -18.66
C ASP A 644 7.87 9.29 -19.22
N ALA A 645 9.18 9.03 -19.04
CA ALA A 645 9.78 7.76 -19.43
C ALA A 645 9.28 6.62 -18.54
N LEU A 646 9.05 5.44 -19.12
CA LEU A 646 8.79 4.23 -18.33
C LEU A 646 10.10 3.59 -17.91
N PHE A 647 10.24 3.46 -16.60
CA PHE A 647 11.36 2.82 -15.94
C PHE A 647 10.92 1.54 -15.24
N GLU A 648 11.87 0.64 -15.13
CA GLU A 648 11.78 -0.59 -14.37
C GLU A 648 12.92 -0.66 -13.36
N VAL A 649 12.60 -1.00 -12.13
CA VAL A 649 13.59 -1.36 -11.11
C VAL A 649 13.49 -2.85 -10.87
N ALA A 650 14.62 -3.55 -11.03
CA ALA A 650 14.78 -4.92 -10.59
C ALA A 650 15.77 -4.98 -9.42
N ILE A 651 15.37 -5.63 -8.31
CA ILE A 651 16.19 -5.80 -7.10
C ILE A 651 16.35 -7.29 -6.86
N ALA A 652 17.58 -7.78 -6.75
CA ALA A 652 17.82 -9.21 -6.54
C ALA A 652 17.15 -9.72 -5.25
N LEU A 653 16.45 -10.85 -5.35
CA LEU A 653 15.93 -11.59 -4.20
C LEU A 653 17.12 -12.23 -3.47
N LYS A 654 17.18 -12.07 -2.16
CA LYS A 654 18.19 -12.77 -1.36
C LYS A 654 17.73 -14.22 -1.17
N THR A 655 18.39 -15.16 -1.83
CA THR A 655 18.11 -16.59 -1.61
C THR A 655 18.78 -17.03 -0.30
N ALA A 656 18.04 -17.73 0.57
CA ALA A 656 18.64 -18.42 1.71
C ALA A 656 19.71 -19.38 1.16
N SER A 657 20.97 -19.19 1.52
CA SER A 657 22.03 -20.07 1.05
C SER A 657 21.76 -21.49 1.57
N LYS A 658 22.07 -22.50 0.76
CA LYS A 658 21.99 -23.92 1.15
C LYS A 658 22.92 -24.29 2.34
N ASP A 659 23.69 -23.34 2.89
CA ASP A 659 24.62 -23.57 3.99
C ASP A 659 24.05 -23.32 5.39
N GLU A 660 22.83 -22.77 5.51
CA GLU A 660 22.20 -22.54 6.83
C GLU A 660 21.47 -23.76 7.41
N GLN A 661 21.33 -24.86 6.66
CA GLN A 661 20.71 -26.10 7.16
C GLN A 661 21.65 -27.03 7.94
N ASN A 662 22.92 -26.65 8.15
CA ASN A 662 23.89 -27.46 8.90
C ASN A 662 24.57 -26.71 10.06
N LYS A 663 23.80 -25.89 10.79
CA LYS A 663 24.17 -25.51 12.16
C LYS A 663 23.06 -25.90 13.13
N THR A 664 23.15 -27.13 13.62
CA THR A 664 22.53 -27.56 14.87
C THR A 664 22.89 -26.56 15.98
N PRO A 665 21.98 -26.20 16.90
CA PRO A 665 22.34 -25.38 18.05
C PRO A 665 23.20 -26.23 18.98
N ALA A 666 24.49 -25.90 19.08
CA ALA A 666 25.31 -26.41 20.17
C ALA A 666 24.86 -25.69 21.45
N VAL A 667 24.22 -26.46 22.33
CA VAL A 667 24.16 -26.16 23.75
C VAL A 667 25.59 -26.29 24.26
N ASP A 668 26.22 -25.18 24.61
CA ASP A 668 27.33 -25.18 25.56
C ASP A 668 26.97 -24.22 26.69
N SER A 669 26.52 -24.84 27.78
CA SER A 669 26.75 -24.37 29.13
C SER A 669 28.25 -24.27 29.34
N ASP A 670 28.75 -23.07 29.64
CA ASP A 670 29.88 -22.92 30.56
C ASP A 670 29.85 -21.50 31.12
N GLU A 671 29.42 -21.43 32.37
CA GLU A 671 29.76 -20.34 33.28
C GLU A 671 31.29 -20.21 33.32
N LYS A 672 31.80 -19.05 32.88
CA LYS A 672 33.09 -18.55 33.33
C LYS A 672 32.95 -17.12 33.79
N GLU A 673 32.86 -16.99 35.11
CA GLU A 673 33.27 -15.80 35.86
C GLU A 673 34.59 -15.27 35.29
N LEU A 674 34.62 -13.98 34.93
CA LEU A 674 35.85 -13.22 34.92
C LEU A 674 35.58 -11.76 35.30
N LYS A 675 35.69 -11.56 36.62
CA LYS A 675 36.34 -10.45 37.33
C LYS A 675 35.76 -9.06 37.13
N GLU A 676 35.07 -8.61 38.19
CA GLU A 676 35.21 -7.25 38.69
C GLU A 676 36.69 -6.84 38.71
N ASP A 677 37.00 -5.77 37.98
CA ASP A 677 38.09 -4.88 38.36
C ASP A 677 37.53 -3.46 38.36
N THR A 678 37.37 -2.91 39.56
CA THR A 678 36.84 -1.58 39.80
C THR A 678 37.93 -0.53 39.57
N SER A 679 37.76 0.36 38.58
CA SER A 679 38.17 1.76 38.73
C SER A 679 37.42 2.67 37.74
N ASP A 680 36.66 3.61 38.30
CA ASP A 680 35.92 4.74 37.68
C ASP A 680 34.82 4.40 36.66
N GLY A 681 33.56 4.62 37.08
CA GLY A 681 32.32 4.31 36.35
C GLY A 681 32.10 5.11 35.05
N LYS A 682 32.91 4.84 34.02
CA LYS A 682 32.76 5.36 32.66
C LYS A 682 32.51 4.19 31.69
N VAL A 683 31.42 4.21 30.94
CA VAL A 683 31.09 3.15 29.96
C VAL A 683 31.51 3.60 28.56
N ALA A 684 32.30 2.82 27.83
CA ALA A 684 32.70 3.17 26.47
C ALA A 684 31.52 3.08 25.48
N LEU A 685 31.42 4.01 24.52
CA LEU A 685 30.51 3.86 23.38
C LEU A 685 30.89 2.62 22.56
N PRO A 686 29.91 1.90 22.00
CA PRO A 686 30.17 0.69 21.22
C PRO A 686 31.01 1.02 19.98
N LYS A 687 32.09 0.24 19.77
CA LYS A 687 32.95 0.32 18.58
C LYS A 687 32.67 -0.85 17.63
N PRO A 688 32.74 -0.64 16.30
CA PRO A 688 32.69 -1.73 15.33
C PRO A 688 33.84 -2.73 15.53
N GLU A 689 33.59 -3.98 15.21
CA GLU A 689 34.61 -5.05 15.17
C GLU A 689 35.69 -4.66 14.15
N GLY A 690 36.97 -4.62 14.56
CA GLY A 690 38.08 -4.17 13.71
C GLY A 690 38.62 -2.76 13.98
N CYS A 691 37.90 -1.91 14.74
CA CYS A 691 38.34 -0.53 14.96
C CYS A 691 39.27 -0.36 16.19
N SER A 692 40.55 -0.08 15.94
CA SER A 692 41.55 0.20 16.98
C SER A 692 41.36 1.57 17.65
N GLU A 693 41.97 1.79 18.82
CA GLU A 693 41.95 3.09 19.52
C GLU A 693 42.51 4.24 18.66
N ILE A 694 43.40 3.91 17.73
CA ILE A 694 44.04 4.84 16.82
C ILE A 694 43.06 5.33 15.74
N ILE A 695 42.22 4.42 15.22
CA ILE A 695 41.27 4.73 14.13
C ILE A 695 39.94 5.23 14.72
N CYS A 696 39.43 4.58 15.76
CA CYS A 696 38.22 4.96 16.50
C CYS A 696 38.57 5.30 17.96
N PRO A 697 38.89 6.56 18.27
CA PRO A 697 39.13 6.98 19.65
C PRO A 697 37.92 6.68 20.53
N THR A 698 38.16 6.15 21.73
CA THR A 698 37.09 5.84 22.68
C THR A 698 36.43 7.13 23.17
N VAL A 699 35.11 7.19 23.05
CA VAL A 699 34.27 8.18 23.72
C VAL A 699 33.54 7.47 24.86
N TYR A 700 33.54 8.08 26.04
CA TYR A 700 32.92 7.49 27.23
C TYR A 700 31.58 8.12 27.53
N VAL A 701 30.57 7.31 27.81
CA VAL A 701 29.33 7.71 28.45
C VAL A 701 29.61 7.85 29.95
N ILE A 702 29.56 9.08 30.44
CA ILE A 702 29.73 9.42 31.86
C ILE A 702 28.39 9.30 32.60
N LYS A 703 27.30 9.65 31.92
CA LYS A 703 25.96 9.56 32.44
C LYS A 703 24.96 9.37 31.32
N ASP A 704 24.10 8.37 31.46
CA ASP A 704 23.01 8.11 30.51
C ASP A 704 21.70 8.66 31.09
N HIS A 705 21.08 9.62 30.40
CA HIS A 705 19.77 10.16 30.73
C HIS A 705 18.72 9.54 29.81
N SER A 706 17.45 9.57 30.20
CA SER A 706 16.36 8.97 29.41
C SER A 706 16.26 9.50 27.97
N ASN A 707 16.77 10.71 27.70
CA ASN A 707 16.61 11.40 26.41
C ASN A 707 17.94 11.87 25.77
N PHE A 708 19.08 11.75 26.45
CA PHE A 708 20.41 12.16 25.96
C PHE A 708 21.53 11.53 26.81
N MET A 709 22.75 11.54 26.32
CA MET A 709 23.94 11.04 27.02
C MET A 709 24.89 12.20 27.36
N GLU A 710 25.52 12.17 28.53
CA GLU A 710 26.71 12.97 28.83
C GLU A 710 27.95 12.18 28.40
N LEU A 711 28.62 12.67 27.36
CA LEU A 711 29.76 12.05 26.70
C LEU A 711 31.05 12.76 27.09
N LEU A 712 32.10 12.00 27.41
CA LEU A 712 33.48 12.46 27.60
C LEU A 712 34.32 12.03 26.41
N LEU A 713 34.85 13.01 25.70
CA LEU A 713 35.85 12.85 24.66
C LEU A 713 37.22 13.16 25.29
N PRO A 714 38.16 12.21 25.33
CA PRO A 714 39.50 12.45 25.85
C PRO A 714 40.22 13.59 25.14
N ASN A 715 41.13 14.24 25.87
CA ASN A 715 42.03 15.23 25.30
C ASN A 715 42.80 14.67 24.10
N ARG A 716 43.08 15.52 23.10
CA ARG A 716 43.68 15.11 21.84
C ARG A 716 44.43 16.24 21.15
N ARG A 717 45.45 15.86 20.39
CA ARG A 717 46.04 16.70 19.33
C ARG A 717 45.33 16.38 18.02
N SER A 718 44.99 17.38 17.21
CA SER A 718 44.24 17.19 15.96
C SER A 718 44.65 18.22 14.91
N VAL A 719 44.59 17.83 13.64
CA VAL A 719 44.63 18.80 12.52
C VAL A 719 43.20 19.14 12.15
N CYS A 720 42.89 20.43 12.08
CA CYS A 720 41.55 20.93 11.83
C CYS A 720 41.53 21.82 10.59
N LEU A 721 40.41 21.81 9.87
CA LEU A 721 40.07 22.78 8.81
C LEU A 721 38.79 23.51 9.21
N ARG A 722 38.82 24.84 9.28
CA ARG A 722 37.63 25.69 9.45
C ARG A 722 37.43 26.55 8.21
N THR A 723 36.25 26.49 7.61
CA THR A 723 35.93 27.23 6.38
C THR A 723 34.42 27.41 6.22
N LYS A 724 34.01 28.32 5.32
CA LYS A 724 32.64 28.47 4.87
C LYS A 724 32.38 27.60 3.65
N LEU A 725 31.25 26.90 3.58
CA LEU A 725 30.92 25.96 2.50
C LEU A 725 29.45 26.06 2.07
N CYS A 726 29.18 25.73 0.82
CA CYS A 726 27.83 25.56 0.27
C CYS A 726 27.46 24.06 0.28
N GLY A 727 26.37 23.67 0.94
CA GLY A 727 25.79 22.34 0.79
C GLY A 727 25.37 21.66 2.10
N ASP A 728 24.83 20.45 1.98
CA ASP A 728 24.39 19.61 3.10
C ASP A 728 25.60 19.08 3.91
N PRO A 729 25.39 18.53 5.13
CA PRO A 729 26.48 18.03 5.98
C PRO A 729 27.39 16.95 5.35
N GLN A 730 26.91 16.18 4.37
CA GLN A 730 27.70 15.16 3.67
C GLN A 730 28.54 15.75 2.52
N THR A 731 27.96 16.63 1.71
CA THR A 731 28.70 17.36 0.66
C THR A 731 29.75 18.26 1.28
N SER A 732 29.40 18.98 2.35
CA SER A 732 30.32 19.79 3.15
C SER A 732 31.39 18.92 3.81
N GLY A 733 31.01 17.75 4.35
CA GLY A 733 31.96 16.79 4.93
C GLY A 733 33.07 16.36 3.96
N ARG A 734 32.75 16.02 2.70
CA ARG A 734 33.76 15.67 1.69
C ARG A 734 34.70 16.82 1.37
N GLN A 735 34.16 18.04 1.27
CA GLN A 735 34.94 19.25 1.00
C GLN A 735 35.89 19.58 2.17
N LEU A 736 35.48 19.29 3.41
CA LEU A 736 36.32 19.45 4.61
C LEU A 736 37.42 18.39 4.71
N ILE A 737 37.14 17.14 4.34
CA ILE A 737 38.09 16.03 4.52
C ILE A 737 39.17 16.01 3.43
N ARG A 738 38.92 16.53 2.23
CA ARG A 738 39.90 16.49 1.14
C ARG A 738 41.22 17.20 1.48
N PRO A 739 41.24 18.45 1.99
CA PRO A 739 42.50 19.10 2.40
C PRO A 739 43.18 18.37 3.57
N ILE A 740 42.41 17.87 4.53
CA ILE A 740 42.94 17.10 5.66
C ILE A 740 43.61 15.81 5.17
N ARG A 741 43.01 15.08 4.22
CA ARG A 741 43.66 13.92 3.58
C ARG A 741 44.92 14.31 2.81
N GLY A 742 44.96 15.49 2.18
CA GLY A 742 46.17 16.02 1.57
C GLY A 742 47.31 16.10 2.60
N TYR A 743 47.03 16.71 3.76
CA TYR A 743 47.97 16.83 4.86
C TYR A 743 48.54 15.48 5.33
N PHE A 744 47.69 14.47 5.56
CA PHE A 744 48.14 13.12 5.96
C PHE A 744 48.98 12.43 4.86
N ASN A 745 48.76 12.78 3.60
CA ASN A 745 49.49 12.23 2.46
C ASN A 745 50.80 12.95 2.10
N GLY A 746 51.20 13.96 2.89
CA GLY A 746 52.45 14.70 2.69
C GLY A 746 52.28 16.14 2.24
N ASP A 747 51.06 16.68 2.16
CA ASP A 747 50.85 18.13 1.93
C ASP A 747 50.98 18.92 3.25
N ASN A 748 52.19 18.91 3.79
CA ASN A 748 52.57 19.57 5.03
C ASN A 748 54.00 20.12 4.94
N SER A 749 54.42 20.89 5.95
CA SER A 749 55.68 21.62 5.92
C SER A 749 56.93 20.74 5.80
N ALA A 750 56.83 19.44 6.14
CA ALA A 750 57.93 18.48 6.05
C ALA A 750 57.86 17.57 4.81
N ASN A 751 56.79 17.64 4.01
CA ASN A 751 56.50 16.70 2.92
C ASN A 751 56.45 15.22 3.38
N GLU A 752 56.05 14.98 4.63
CA GLU A 752 56.07 13.65 5.24
C GLU A 752 54.68 13.05 5.36
N LYS A 753 54.56 11.73 5.18
CA LYS A 753 53.28 11.05 5.40
C LYS A 753 53.02 10.87 6.89
N VAL A 754 51.89 11.40 7.36
CA VAL A 754 51.36 11.07 8.68
C VAL A 754 50.51 9.82 8.50
N ILE A 755 50.94 8.71 9.08
CA ILE A 755 50.14 7.48 9.12
C ILE A 755 49.03 7.61 10.19
N ASP A 756 47.97 6.80 10.06
CA ASP A 756 46.87 6.67 11.02
C ASP A 756 45.80 7.79 10.99
N PHE A 757 44.93 7.73 9.98
CA PHE A 757 43.80 8.65 9.83
C PHE A 757 42.62 8.23 10.72
N ALA A 758 42.44 8.92 11.86
CA ALA A 758 41.33 8.68 12.77
C ALA A 758 39.98 9.15 12.21
N VAL A 759 38.88 8.66 12.79
CA VAL A 759 37.53 9.15 12.52
C VAL A 759 37.47 10.67 12.74
N PRO A 760 37.01 11.45 11.73
CA PRO A 760 36.91 12.89 11.85
C PRO A 760 35.77 13.31 12.78
N LEU A 761 36.03 14.33 13.59
CA LEU A 761 35.01 15.08 14.31
C LEU A 761 34.64 16.31 13.48
N PHE A 762 33.36 16.42 13.12
CA PHE A 762 32.83 17.57 12.42
C PHE A 762 32.14 18.51 13.39
N LYS A 763 32.15 19.81 13.09
CA LYS A 763 31.35 20.83 13.78
C LYS A 763 30.65 21.73 12.78
N VAL A 764 29.40 22.07 13.08
CA VAL A 764 28.60 23.03 12.32
C VAL A 764 28.15 24.13 13.25
N ARG A 765 28.26 25.39 12.80
CA ARG A 765 27.72 26.52 13.54
C ARG A 765 26.21 26.55 13.43
N VAL A 766 25.55 26.65 14.57
CA VAL A 766 24.11 26.90 14.69
C VAL A 766 23.88 28.40 14.78
N TYR A 767 23.04 28.91 13.90
CA TYR A 767 22.67 30.32 13.82
C TYR A 767 21.37 30.56 14.60
N SER A 768 21.28 31.70 15.28
CA SER A 768 20.05 32.15 15.95
C SER A 768 18.96 32.51 14.94
N ALA A 769 17.70 32.56 15.39
CA ALA A 769 16.58 32.97 14.54
C ALA A 769 16.77 34.38 13.97
N GLU A 770 17.39 35.29 14.74
CA GLU A 770 17.71 36.65 14.30
C GLU A 770 18.82 36.70 13.25
N GLU A 771 19.81 35.79 13.34
CA GLU A 771 20.87 35.66 12.34
C GLU A 771 20.33 35.07 11.03
N GLU A 772 19.42 34.09 11.10
CA GLU A 772 18.74 33.51 9.94
C GLU A 772 17.81 34.54 9.26
N GLU A 773 17.10 35.38 10.02
CA GLU A 773 16.23 36.45 9.50
C GLU A 773 17.03 37.55 8.77
N LYS A 774 18.31 37.75 9.13
CA LYS A 774 19.24 38.65 8.43
C LYS A 774 19.74 38.13 7.09
N GLY A 775 19.34 36.92 6.68
CA GLY A 775 19.58 36.39 5.33
C GLY A 775 21.00 35.87 5.11
N ILE A 776 21.44 34.90 5.91
CA ILE A 776 22.73 34.22 5.70
C ILE A 776 22.63 33.33 4.45
N ALA A 777 23.44 33.63 3.43
CA ALA A 777 23.49 32.80 2.24
C ALA A 777 23.97 31.37 2.59
N PRO A 778 23.46 30.31 1.92
CA PRO A 778 23.85 28.93 2.21
C PRO A 778 25.36 28.66 2.19
N CYS A 779 26.12 29.44 1.42
CA CYS A 779 27.57 29.36 1.27
C CYS A 779 28.37 30.09 2.37
N GLU A 780 27.70 30.90 3.18
CA GLU A 780 28.32 31.66 4.29
C GLU A 780 28.30 30.88 5.61
N ARG A 781 27.78 29.65 5.59
CA ARG A 781 27.70 28.78 6.76
C ARG A 781 29.08 28.24 7.15
N GLU A 782 29.43 28.39 8.43
CA GLU A 782 30.72 27.97 8.96
C GLU A 782 30.72 26.50 9.37
N TYR A 783 31.73 25.78 8.87
CA TYR A 783 31.99 24.39 9.16
C TYR A 783 33.41 24.19 9.66
N GLN A 784 33.59 23.12 10.44
CA GLN A 784 34.90 22.67 10.88
C GLN A 784 34.99 21.14 10.84
N ALA A 785 36.14 20.60 10.46
CA ALA A 785 36.46 19.19 10.63
C ALA A 785 37.83 19.04 11.28
N CYS A 786 37.96 18.10 12.21
CA CYS A 786 39.20 17.81 12.94
C CYS A 786 39.49 16.31 12.92
N VAL A 787 40.74 15.93 12.66
CA VAL A 787 41.20 14.54 12.70
C VAL A 787 42.32 14.41 13.73
N ARG A 788 42.23 13.41 14.61
CA ARG A 788 43.24 13.16 15.65
C ARG A 788 44.60 12.85 15.03
N LEU A 789 45.64 13.38 15.65
CA LEU A 789 47.03 13.14 15.31
C LEU A 789 47.68 12.17 16.32
N PRO A 790 48.71 11.40 15.92
CA PRO A 790 49.45 10.53 16.84
C PRO A 790 50.17 11.33 17.93
N ASP A 791 50.26 10.78 19.15
CA ASP A 791 50.80 11.49 20.32
C ASP A 791 52.36 11.54 20.35
N ASP A 792 53.05 10.58 19.72
CA ASP A 792 54.51 10.34 19.86
C ASP A 792 55.37 10.72 18.63
N LYS A 793 54.84 11.49 17.67
CA LYS A 793 55.57 11.90 16.46
C LYS A 793 55.75 13.42 16.39
N GLU A 794 56.89 13.88 15.86
CA GLU A 794 57.02 15.26 15.40
C GLU A 794 56.00 15.52 14.30
N ILE A 795 55.19 16.57 14.46
CA ILE A 795 54.04 16.82 13.61
C ILE A 795 54.34 18.02 12.71
N PRO A 796 54.34 17.87 11.38
CA PRO A 796 54.59 18.97 10.47
C PRO A 796 53.40 19.95 10.42
N GLU A 797 53.65 21.23 10.17
CA GLU A 797 52.58 22.23 10.05
C GLU A 797 51.79 22.05 8.74
N PRO A 798 50.46 22.28 8.70
CA PRO A 798 49.67 22.14 7.49
C PRO A 798 49.90 23.29 6.50
N ASN A 799 49.94 22.99 5.21
CA ASN A 799 50.08 24.01 4.15
C ASN A 799 48.74 24.63 3.72
N GLY A 800 47.62 23.96 3.99
CA GLY A 800 46.30 24.35 3.51
C GLY A 800 45.75 25.61 4.18
N LYS A 801 45.16 26.53 3.39
CA LYS A 801 44.48 27.72 3.92
C LYS A 801 43.31 27.32 4.83
N GLY A 802 43.24 27.90 6.02
CA GLY A 802 42.22 27.57 7.03
C GLY A 802 42.49 26.30 7.83
N MET A 803 43.66 25.66 7.64
CA MET A 803 44.09 24.51 8.42
C MET A 803 45.01 24.91 9.57
N SER A 804 44.89 24.22 10.70
CA SER A 804 45.74 24.44 11.89
C SER A 804 45.84 23.18 12.73
N ILE A 805 46.96 23.01 13.43
CA ILE A 805 47.08 22.00 14.48
C ILE A 805 46.50 22.55 15.78
N PHE A 806 45.64 21.78 16.41
CA PHE A 806 45.02 22.07 17.68
C PHE A 806 45.40 21.02 18.73
N THR A 807 45.64 21.45 19.98
CA THR A 807 45.88 20.56 21.12
C THR A 807 44.91 20.90 22.24
N ALA A 808 43.99 19.99 22.56
CA ALA A 808 43.12 20.13 23.72
C ALA A 808 43.90 19.81 25.00
N THR A 809 43.91 20.73 25.97
CA THR A 809 44.65 20.57 27.24
C THR A 809 43.89 19.81 28.33
N ARG A 810 42.60 19.55 28.12
CA ARG A 810 41.70 18.82 29.03
C ARG A 810 40.72 17.96 28.24
N ASP A 811 40.15 16.95 28.90
CA ASP A 811 39.03 16.19 28.35
C ASP A 811 37.82 17.10 28.16
N PHE A 812 36.95 16.69 27.24
CA PHE A 812 35.83 17.47 26.78
C PHE A 812 34.51 16.73 27.01
N HIS A 813 33.53 17.40 27.63
CA HIS A 813 32.20 16.91 27.90
C HIS A 813 31.18 17.53 26.94
N GLY A 814 30.31 16.69 26.40
CA GLY A 814 29.18 17.11 25.60
C GLY A 814 27.92 16.34 25.93
N TYR A 815 26.78 16.92 25.59
CA TYR A 815 25.48 16.25 25.67
C TYR A 815 25.10 15.78 24.28
N GLY A 816 24.87 14.48 24.10
CA GLY A 816 24.67 13.91 22.78
C GLY A 816 23.55 12.90 22.66
N ILE A 817 23.11 12.68 21.42
CA ILE A 817 22.16 11.65 21.03
C ILE A 817 22.75 10.81 19.91
N ALA A 818 22.35 9.54 19.86
CA ALA A 818 22.70 8.64 18.77
C ALA A 818 21.59 8.65 17.71
N VAL A 819 21.99 8.81 16.44
CA VAL A 819 21.11 8.69 15.29
C VAL A 819 21.57 7.48 14.48
N LYS A 820 20.71 6.47 14.40
CA LYS A 820 20.97 5.25 13.63
C LYS A 820 20.48 5.42 12.19
N GLY A 821 21.29 5.00 11.23
CA GLY A 821 20.97 5.03 9.81
C GLY A 821 21.53 6.24 9.05
N HIS A 822 21.02 6.46 7.85
CA HIS A 822 21.47 7.52 6.97
C HIS A 822 21.07 8.91 7.49
N VAL A 823 22.06 9.78 7.67
CA VAL A 823 21.86 11.15 8.16
C VAL A 823 21.75 12.11 6.97
N SER A 824 20.51 12.44 6.58
CA SER A 824 20.23 13.55 5.66
C SER A 824 20.23 14.91 6.38
N GLU A 825 20.20 16.02 5.64
CA GLU A 825 20.10 17.36 6.25
C GLU A 825 18.86 17.52 7.14
N ALA A 826 17.71 17.02 6.70
CA ALA A 826 16.48 17.05 7.49
C ALA A 826 16.60 16.23 8.78
N VAL A 827 17.28 15.07 8.71
CA VAL A 827 17.53 14.21 9.89
C VAL A 827 18.51 14.90 10.85
N ALA A 828 19.60 15.48 10.34
CA ALA A 828 20.58 16.21 11.15
C ALA A 828 19.96 17.45 11.83
N SER A 829 19.15 18.21 11.09
CA SER A 829 18.42 19.38 11.60
C SER A 829 17.39 18.97 12.67
N LYS A 830 16.64 17.89 12.42
CA LYS A 830 15.69 17.34 13.40
C LYS A 830 16.39 16.82 14.65
N ALA A 831 17.49 16.08 14.51
CA ALA A 831 18.28 15.57 15.62
C ALA A 831 18.84 16.71 16.49
N THR A 832 19.44 17.72 15.84
CA THR A 832 19.97 18.93 16.48
C THR A 832 18.88 19.69 17.22
N SER A 833 17.73 19.95 16.56
CA SER A 833 16.59 20.64 17.17
C SER A 833 16.00 19.85 18.34
N THR A 834 15.95 18.52 18.23
CA THR A 834 15.42 17.64 19.29
C THR A 834 16.31 17.68 20.51
N LEU A 835 17.62 17.48 20.33
CA LEU A 835 18.59 17.56 21.43
C LEU A 835 18.55 18.94 22.09
N MET A 836 18.50 20.02 21.31
CA MET A 836 18.42 21.39 21.83
C MET A 836 17.17 21.60 22.69
N LYS A 837 16.00 21.18 22.21
CA LYS A 837 14.73 21.27 22.95
C LYS A 837 14.74 20.41 24.22
N THR A 838 15.35 19.24 24.17
CA THR A 838 15.49 18.35 25.34
C THR A 838 16.36 19.01 26.41
N LEU A 839 17.52 19.53 26.04
CA LEU A 839 18.42 20.20 26.97
C LEU A 839 17.79 21.47 27.57
N ASP A 840 17.09 22.27 26.75
CA ASP A 840 16.33 23.44 27.22
C ASP A 840 15.21 23.04 28.19
N LYS A 841 14.46 21.97 27.88
CA LYS A 841 13.36 21.47 28.74
C LYS A 841 13.87 20.94 30.07
N GLU A 842 15.01 20.25 30.07
CA GLU A 842 15.64 19.68 31.27
C GLU A 842 16.53 20.69 32.02
N ASN A 843 16.57 21.95 31.55
CA ASN A 843 17.35 23.05 32.13
C ASN A 843 18.85 22.72 32.25
N VAL A 844 19.37 21.97 31.27
CA VAL A 844 20.77 21.52 31.21
C VAL A 844 21.60 22.58 30.46
N PRO A 845 22.62 23.19 31.09
CA PRO A 845 23.38 24.26 30.46
C PRO A 845 24.39 23.70 29.44
N TYR A 846 24.14 23.99 28.17
CA TYR A 846 25.10 23.79 27.07
C TYR A 846 25.56 25.14 26.52
N ASP A 847 26.57 25.15 25.65
CA ASP A 847 27.15 26.36 25.06
C ASP A 847 26.15 27.01 24.10
N LYS A 848 25.28 27.85 24.66
CA LYS A 848 24.22 28.60 23.98
C LYS A 848 24.67 30.05 23.85
N ALA A 849 24.62 30.59 22.64
CA ALA A 849 24.91 32.00 22.39
C ALA A 849 24.14 32.91 23.36
N CYS A 850 24.84 33.83 24.02
CA CYS A 850 24.24 34.90 24.83
C CYS A 850 24.34 36.24 24.10
N ASP A 851 23.30 37.07 24.23
CA ASP A 851 23.10 38.34 23.50
C ASP A 851 24.23 39.38 23.64
N ASN A 852 25.24 39.15 24.49
CA ASN A 852 26.42 40.00 24.68
C ASN A 852 27.75 39.24 24.71
N CYS A 853 27.79 38.00 24.22
CA CYS A 853 28.98 37.16 24.23
C CYS A 853 29.40 36.82 22.78
N ARG A 854 30.69 36.92 22.45
CA ARG A 854 31.26 36.45 21.16
C ARG A 854 31.33 34.91 21.05
N LEU A 855 30.36 34.18 21.62
CA LEU A 855 30.30 32.72 21.64
C LEU A 855 29.28 32.24 20.62
N PHE A 856 29.71 31.35 19.72
CA PHE A 856 28.89 30.74 18.68
C PHE A 856 28.40 29.37 19.16
N THR A 857 27.13 29.04 18.92
CA THR A 857 26.61 27.71 19.25
C THR A 857 27.13 26.71 18.21
N TRP A 858 27.90 25.71 18.61
CA TRP A 858 28.38 24.64 17.72
C TRP A 858 27.74 23.30 18.05
N VAL A 859 27.40 22.56 17.01
CA VAL A 859 27.01 21.14 17.11
C VAL A 859 28.13 20.31 16.52
N ALA A 860 28.68 19.40 17.32
CA ALA A 860 29.66 18.45 16.84
C ALA A 860 28.98 17.12 16.46
N TYR A 861 29.56 16.41 15.49
CA TYR A 861 29.13 15.06 15.15
C TYR A 861 30.28 14.18 14.66
N PHE A 862 30.17 12.89 14.94
CA PHE A 862 31.09 11.85 14.45
C PHE A 862 30.36 10.52 14.27
N SER A 863 30.95 9.62 13.50
CA SER A 863 30.42 8.26 13.28
C SER A 863 31.56 7.26 13.40
N TYR A 864 31.39 6.21 14.18
CA TYR A 864 32.25 5.04 14.09
C TYR A 864 31.82 4.24 12.86
N ASP A 865 32.65 4.26 11.82
CA ASP A 865 32.35 3.68 10.51
C ASP A 865 33.64 3.08 9.96
N GLU A 866 33.61 1.81 9.55
CA GLU A 866 34.66 1.30 8.67
C GLU A 866 34.40 1.81 7.25
N PRO A 867 35.43 1.96 6.40
CA PRO A 867 35.16 2.16 4.98
C PRO A 867 34.30 0.98 4.49
N LEU A 868 33.06 1.25 4.08
CA LEU A 868 32.07 0.29 3.53
C LEU A 868 31.06 -0.34 4.52
N SER A 869 30.84 0.20 5.73
CA SER A 869 29.76 -0.31 6.59
C SER A 869 28.35 0.00 6.01
N ASN A 870 27.40 -0.91 6.26
CA ASN A 870 26.00 -0.76 5.82
C ASN A 870 25.40 0.58 6.33
N PRO A 871 24.87 1.46 5.45
CA PRO A 871 24.32 2.75 5.85
C PRO A 871 23.19 2.67 6.89
N LYS A 872 22.51 1.52 7.02
CA LYS A 872 21.45 1.28 8.03
C LYS A 872 22.01 0.93 9.42
N GLU A 873 23.28 0.54 9.51
CA GLU A 873 23.98 0.17 10.75
C GLU A 873 24.85 1.30 11.28
N LYS A 874 25.14 2.30 10.44
CA LYS A 874 25.85 3.53 10.82
C LYS A 874 25.16 4.22 11.99
N ILE A 875 25.92 4.48 13.06
CA ILE A 875 25.48 5.32 14.18
C ILE A 875 26.26 6.63 14.12
N THR A 876 25.53 7.74 14.05
CA THR A 876 26.09 9.08 14.10
C THR A 876 25.69 9.74 15.41
N TYR A 877 26.68 10.18 16.17
CA TYR A 877 26.46 10.88 17.43
C TYR A 877 26.47 12.37 17.17
N PHE A 878 25.39 13.05 17.55
CA PHE A 878 25.29 14.51 17.55
C PHE A 878 25.42 14.99 18.98
N LEU A 879 26.24 16.01 19.23
CA LEU A 879 26.44 16.55 20.56
C LEU A 879 26.56 18.07 20.61
N PHE A 880 25.94 18.67 21.63
CA PHE A 880 26.19 20.03 22.06
C PHE A 880 27.27 20.05 23.13
N ILE A 881 28.04 21.13 23.11
CA ILE A 881 29.14 21.34 24.04
C ILE A 881 28.62 21.73 25.43
N LYS A 882 29.14 21.13 26.50
CA LYS A 882 28.78 21.53 27.87
C LYS A 882 29.26 22.96 28.16
N LYS A 883 28.42 23.76 28.84
CA LYS A 883 28.72 25.18 29.10
C LYS A 883 30.02 25.37 29.89
N GLY A 884 30.91 26.23 29.41
CA GLY A 884 32.23 26.47 30.03
C GLY A 884 33.30 25.44 29.65
N GLU A 885 32.93 24.45 28.84
CA GLU A 885 33.87 23.61 28.12
C GLU A 885 34.14 24.21 26.76
N ASP A 886 35.41 24.48 26.49
CA ASP A 886 35.84 25.00 25.22
C ASP A 886 36.59 23.87 24.53
N ILE A 887 36.13 23.46 23.34
CA ILE A 887 37.01 22.75 22.41
C ILE A 887 37.90 23.85 21.82
N GLY A 888 38.88 24.31 22.59
CA GLY A 888 39.63 25.58 22.46
C GLY A 888 40.22 25.91 21.09
N GLU A 889 39.41 26.04 20.06
CA GLU A 889 39.83 26.20 18.68
C GLU A 889 39.53 27.64 18.25
N GLY A 890 40.35 28.54 18.78
CA GLY A 890 40.39 29.95 18.36
C GLY A 890 40.66 30.12 16.85
N PRO A 891 40.48 31.33 16.31
CA PRO A 891 40.62 31.59 14.88
C PRO A 891 41.99 31.14 14.36
N ALA A 892 42.01 30.57 13.16
CA ALA A 892 43.23 30.22 12.46
C ALA A 892 44.14 31.45 12.33
N LYS A 893 45.46 31.28 12.45
CA LYS A 893 46.43 32.33 12.12
C LYS A 893 46.21 32.73 10.64
N GLY A 894 45.56 33.86 10.40
CA GLY A 894 45.33 34.37 9.04
C GLY A 894 44.26 35.46 8.87
N ASP A 895 43.28 35.58 9.76
CA ASP A 895 42.17 36.56 9.59
C ASP A 895 42.46 37.97 10.13
N SER A 896 43.72 38.37 10.21
CA SER A 896 44.10 39.77 10.42
C SER A 896 44.41 40.42 9.07
N ASN A 897 43.37 40.76 8.31
CA ASN A 897 43.38 41.84 7.32
C ASN A 897 41.96 42.02 6.77
N GLU A 898 41.23 43.02 7.28
CA GLU A 898 40.61 44.06 6.44
C GLU A 898 39.96 45.15 7.32
N THR A 899 40.60 46.33 7.28
CA THR A 899 40.06 47.69 7.35
C THR A 899 39.40 48.20 8.64
N GLU A 900 40.17 48.99 9.40
CA GLU A 900 39.75 50.36 9.75
C GLU A 900 39.39 51.13 8.47
N GLY A 901 38.22 51.77 8.47
CA GLY A 901 37.69 52.59 7.37
C GLY A 901 36.22 52.91 7.57
#